data_AF-A0A7C0UVH5-F1
#
_entry.id   AF-A0A7C0UVH5-F1
#
_cell.length_a   1.000
_cell.length_b   1.000
_cell.length_c   1.000
_cell.angle_alpha   90.00
_cell.angle_beta   90.00
_cell.angle_gamma   90.00
#
_symmetry.space_group_name_H-M   'P 1'
#
loop_
_entity.id
_entity.type
_entity.pdbx_description
1 polymer ?
#
loop_
_entity_poly.entity_id
_entity_poly.type
_entity_poly.pdbx_seq_one_letter_code
_entity_poly.pdbx_strand_id
1 'polypeptide(L)'
;FRIARFILKYRFTTLIVVAGLTVLLLSQAVHLRFAQNLKNDLPKDDPEIVFFEKFHNQFSNSELSVITVSGRRVFHYDVLSYIDRLTRLISGVHDIKDVVSITNIYEIVGTPEGFEVKPFIEKVPKDTKKLKELERRALRNPEWVRDLISPDGTAAAINISIELLRDDATFRFRVVKDIEHILKKNPPPEGVTVHFTGISTFGVEALKTMKRDMKEFAWLTPIIVIITLFFAFRNLRGVVVPHAILFTSVVWTLGVFMWRGNAISMITTMLPTLIGVICLSDVIHIITRYYEESYKSRDKKQVLENTLAHMIEPCFLTSSTTAVGFGSLATSRLLQVKLFGYYSALGIMISYILAITLTPVILSFLPLPRAGLRKRYQTGALTKVLNSVEDFVERDRFVVFTITAICVIAAIVGITRIRVETRISEFLPQNSPSVVGLRFLCEKFAGVSSLEMTLSGPPEIFKEPEALKAVSKLQDFLESLPEVDKVYSFANFVKKFNQAMHEGKEEFYTIPDSRDLIAQYLLLFSMTGREDLLGAFINYDYSWTRISARIKSMGSKGHLELLRKVEAWADKNLPKTVNGKKLEFRTTGIVKLYAVITTALINSQLKSLGLALVFITILMIIHMRSLKIGLVSMIPNVIPIIITLGFMGWLDIALNVATVMISCIALGIAVDDTIHYLARYKHEVRSDEDRQIIPAMRRTMLNTGRAMVYTTVVIAGGFFILSFSSFLTNRAFGILTGVTMITALLADLLLLPVLVRVFKLR
;
A
#
# COMPACT_ATOMS: atom_id res chain seq x y z
N PHE A 1 25.85 11.02 -33.83
CA PHE A 1 27.33 11.07 -33.98
C PHE A 1 28.04 12.09 -33.08
N ARG A 2 27.69 13.40 -33.06
CA ARG A 2 28.41 14.40 -32.22
C ARG A 2 28.43 14.08 -30.72
N ILE A 3 27.29 13.67 -30.16
CA ILE A 3 27.15 13.26 -28.75
C ILE A 3 28.05 12.06 -28.43
N ALA A 4 28.03 11.03 -29.28
CA ALA A 4 28.86 9.83 -29.12
C ALA A 4 30.36 10.15 -29.05
N ARG A 5 30.84 11.04 -29.94
CA ARG A 5 32.24 11.49 -29.93
C ARG A 5 32.60 12.27 -28.67
N PHE A 6 31.70 13.13 -28.20
CA PHE A 6 31.90 13.92 -26.99
C PHE A 6 32.07 13.03 -25.76
N ILE A 7 31.18 12.05 -25.57
CA ILE A 7 31.22 11.10 -24.45
C ILE A 7 32.53 10.32 -24.45
N LEU A 8 32.96 9.81 -25.61
CA LEU A 8 34.19 9.04 -25.71
C LEU A 8 35.46 9.90 -25.53
N LYS A 9 35.44 11.17 -25.95
CA LYS A 9 36.55 12.11 -25.75
C LYS A 9 36.80 12.39 -24.26
N TYR A 10 35.73 12.57 -23.48
CA TYR A 10 35.80 12.92 -22.05
C TYR A 10 35.59 11.73 -21.10
N ARG A 11 35.84 10.50 -21.57
CA ARG A 11 35.53 9.26 -20.82
C ARG A 11 36.07 9.19 -19.39
N PHE A 12 37.26 9.73 -19.12
CA PHE A 12 37.84 9.76 -17.76
C PHE A 12 37.11 10.78 -16.87
N THR A 13 36.83 11.97 -17.39
CA THR A 13 36.04 12.99 -16.70
C THR A 13 34.64 12.46 -16.37
N THR A 14 34.00 11.75 -17.30
CA THR A 14 32.71 11.10 -17.07
C THR A 14 32.77 10.12 -15.90
N LEU A 15 33.79 9.27 -15.81
CA LEU A 15 33.95 8.34 -14.68
C LEU A 15 34.14 9.06 -13.34
N ILE A 16 34.97 10.10 -13.30
CA ILE A 16 35.23 10.89 -12.08
C ILE A 16 33.93 11.57 -11.60
N VAL A 17 33.20 12.20 -12.52
CA VAL A 17 31.92 12.86 -12.20
C VAL A 17 30.89 11.84 -11.71
N VAL A 18 30.76 10.70 -12.40
CA VAL A 18 29.82 9.65 -12.00
C VAL A 18 30.18 9.09 -10.63
N ALA A 19 31.47 8.80 -10.37
CA ALA A 19 31.93 8.31 -9.08
C ALA A 19 31.69 9.33 -7.95
N GLY A 20 32.03 10.60 -8.17
CA GLY A 20 31.82 11.67 -7.20
C GLY A 20 30.34 11.88 -6.85
N LEU A 21 29.45 11.92 -7.85
CA LEU A 21 28.01 12.00 -7.64
C LEU A 21 27.45 10.76 -6.94
N THR A 22 27.99 9.58 -7.26
CA THR A 22 27.59 8.33 -6.59
C THR A 22 27.94 8.36 -5.11
N VAL A 23 29.15 8.80 -4.74
CA VAL A 23 29.55 8.95 -3.33
C VAL A 23 28.68 9.99 -2.61
N LEU A 24 28.42 11.13 -3.25
CA LEU A 24 27.58 12.20 -2.69
C LEU A 24 26.13 11.75 -2.44
N LEU A 25 25.55 10.99 -3.37
CA LEU A 25 24.17 10.51 -3.25
C LEU A 25 24.08 9.29 -2.33
N LEU A 26 25.12 8.45 -2.29
CA LEU A 26 25.23 7.34 -1.35
C LEU A 26 25.36 7.83 0.10
N SER A 27 26.02 8.96 0.34
CA SER A 27 26.13 9.55 1.68
C SER A 27 24.77 9.95 2.26
N GLN A 28 23.74 10.12 1.42
CA GLN A 28 22.37 10.41 1.86
C GLN A 28 21.68 9.19 2.49
N ALA A 29 22.25 8.00 2.40
CA ALA A 29 21.72 6.79 3.04
C ALA A 29 21.60 6.92 4.57
N VAL A 30 22.37 7.82 5.21
CA VAL A 30 22.25 8.12 6.64
C VAL A 30 20.91 8.76 7.02
N HIS A 31 20.22 9.37 6.04
CA HIS A 31 18.91 10.02 6.22
C HIS A 31 17.73 9.08 5.96
N LEU A 32 17.96 7.77 5.84
CA LEU A 32 16.92 6.77 5.59
C LEU A 32 15.86 6.79 6.70
N ARG A 33 14.61 7.10 6.31
CA ARG A 33 13.43 7.12 7.19
C ARG A 33 12.33 6.22 6.62
N PHE A 34 11.41 5.76 7.48
CA PHE A 34 10.27 4.94 7.07
C PHE A 34 8.95 5.65 7.37
N ALA A 35 8.04 5.69 6.40
CA ALA A 35 6.71 6.25 6.58
C ALA A 35 5.85 5.28 7.38
N GLN A 36 5.09 5.79 8.35
CA GLN A 36 4.31 4.95 9.26
C GLN A 36 2.86 5.40 9.49
N ASN A 37 2.46 6.57 8.99
CA ASN A 37 1.13 7.12 9.23
C ASN A 37 0.33 7.23 7.94
N LEU A 38 -0.85 6.61 7.94
CA LEU A 38 -1.83 6.71 6.87
C LEU A 38 -2.32 8.14 6.64
N LYS A 39 -2.29 8.98 7.69
CA LYS A 39 -2.58 10.43 7.63
C LYS A 39 -1.73 11.14 6.57
N ASN A 40 -0.51 10.66 6.34
CA ASN A 40 0.39 11.24 5.35
C ASN A 40 0.07 10.81 3.91
N ASP A 41 -0.94 9.96 3.69
CA ASP A 41 -1.35 9.56 2.34
C ASP A 41 -2.26 10.60 1.67
N LEU A 42 -2.96 11.45 2.44
CA LEU A 42 -3.75 12.57 1.92
C LEU A 42 -3.02 13.92 2.07
N PRO A 43 -3.34 14.93 1.23
CA PRO A 43 -2.84 16.30 1.41
C PRO A 43 -3.22 16.88 2.78
N LYS A 44 -2.33 17.66 3.39
CA LYS A 44 -2.56 18.26 4.73
C LYS A 44 -3.69 19.30 4.75
N ASP A 45 -3.97 19.90 3.61
CA ASP A 45 -5.03 20.88 3.37
C ASP A 45 -6.38 20.24 3.02
N ASP A 46 -6.46 18.90 2.98
CA ASP A 46 -7.73 18.21 2.75
C ASP A 46 -8.72 18.50 3.92
N PRO A 47 -9.96 18.94 3.63
CA PRO A 47 -10.93 19.27 4.67
C PRO A 47 -11.21 18.14 5.67
N GLU A 48 -11.15 16.88 5.21
CA GLU A 48 -11.36 15.72 6.07
C GLU A 48 -10.19 15.52 7.05
N ILE A 49 -8.96 15.81 6.61
CA ILE A 49 -7.76 15.77 7.46
C ILE A 49 -7.80 16.89 8.50
N VAL A 50 -8.16 18.11 8.09
CA VAL A 50 -8.29 19.26 9.00
C VAL A 50 -9.34 18.99 10.09
N PHE A 51 -10.49 18.44 9.70
CA PHE A 51 -11.54 18.09 10.67
C PHE A 51 -11.09 16.94 11.59
N PHE A 52 -10.45 15.91 11.04
CA PHE A 52 -9.90 14.80 11.82
C PHE A 52 -8.88 15.26 12.86
N GLU A 53 -7.99 16.20 12.52
CA GLU A 53 -7.04 16.81 13.46
C GLU A 53 -7.75 17.60 14.55
N LYS A 54 -8.73 18.44 14.18
CA LYS A 54 -9.54 19.19 15.15
C LYS A 54 -10.25 18.24 16.13
N PHE A 55 -10.80 17.14 15.63
CA PHE A 55 -11.43 16.10 16.44
C PHE A 55 -10.44 15.42 17.40
N HIS A 56 -9.27 15.00 16.91
CA HIS A 56 -8.24 14.36 17.74
C HIS A 56 -7.73 15.29 18.86
N ASN A 57 -7.52 16.57 18.54
CA ASN A 57 -7.09 17.57 19.53
C ASN A 57 -8.13 17.79 20.63
N GLN A 58 -9.42 17.57 20.36
CA GLN A 58 -10.49 17.73 21.35
C GLN A 58 -10.73 16.48 22.20
N PHE A 59 -10.91 15.30 21.58
CA PHE A 59 -11.47 14.14 22.28
C PHE A 59 -10.47 13.03 22.60
N SER A 60 -9.29 13.05 21.99
CA SER A 60 -8.09 12.24 22.31
C SER A 60 -7.34 11.96 21.01
N ASN A 61 -6.01 12.09 21.07
CA ASN A 61 -5.11 11.71 19.99
C ASN A 61 -4.45 10.36 20.32
N SER A 62 -5.23 9.27 20.38
CA SER A 62 -4.73 7.96 20.84
C SER A 62 -5.10 6.80 19.93
N GLU A 63 -4.12 5.94 19.61
CA GLU A 63 -4.34 4.65 18.97
C GLU A 63 -4.70 3.58 20.01
N LEU A 64 -5.70 2.74 19.70
CA LEU A 64 -6.05 1.60 20.54
C LEU A 64 -5.19 0.38 20.16
N SER A 65 -4.45 -0.11 21.15
CA SER A 65 -3.88 -1.46 21.15
C SER A 65 -4.55 -2.30 22.23
N VAL A 66 -4.59 -3.62 22.05
CA VAL A 66 -5.30 -4.53 22.95
C VAL A 66 -4.44 -5.74 23.25
N ILE A 67 -4.35 -6.08 24.52
CA ILE A 67 -3.85 -7.38 24.97
C ILE A 67 -5.04 -8.23 25.36
N THR A 68 -5.18 -9.41 24.77
CA THR A 68 -6.18 -10.39 25.19
C THR A 68 -5.54 -11.48 26.04
N VAL A 69 -6.26 -11.90 27.08
CA VAL A 69 -5.88 -12.97 28.00
C VAL A 69 -7.01 -14.01 27.98
N SER A 70 -6.72 -15.26 27.66
CA SER A 70 -7.75 -16.29 27.46
C SER A 70 -7.29 -17.69 27.85
N GLY A 71 -8.21 -18.66 27.87
CA GLY A 71 -7.93 -20.10 28.09
C GLY A 71 -8.49 -20.64 29.42
N ARG A 72 -8.73 -19.76 30.40
CA ARG A 72 -9.37 -20.07 31.68
C ARG A 72 -10.38 -18.99 32.04
N ARG A 73 -11.26 -19.27 33.03
CA ARG A 73 -12.16 -18.26 33.61
C ARG A 73 -11.38 -17.03 34.07
N VAL A 74 -11.79 -15.85 33.62
CA VAL A 74 -11.13 -14.57 33.94
C VAL A 74 -11.13 -14.31 35.44
N PHE A 75 -12.24 -14.59 36.11
CA PHE A 75 -12.40 -14.42 37.56
C PHE A 75 -11.82 -15.57 38.38
N HIS A 76 -10.75 -16.19 37.89
CA HIS A 76 -9.87 -17.02 38.71
C HIS A 76 -8.76 -16.14 39.32
N TYR A 77 -8.38 -16.37 40.58
CA TYR A 77 -7.42 -15.52 41.29
C TYR A 77 -6.12 -15.29 40.50
N ASP A 78 -5.51 -16.35 39.96
CA ASP A 78 -4.25 -16.25 39.21
C ASP A 78 -4.38 -15.44 37.92
N VAL A 79 -5.49 -15.60 37.19
CA VAL A 79 -5.76 -14.91 35.92
C VAL A 79 -6.05 -13.43 36.17
N LEU A 80 -6.91 -13.13 37.15
CA LEU A 80 -7.28 -11.77 37.50
C LEU A 80 -6.10 -11.01 38.11
N SER A 81 -5.28 -11.67 38.94
CA SER A 81 -4.04 -11.10 39.48
C SER A 81 -2.99 -10.87 38.38
N TYR A 82 -2.97 -11.72 37.36
CA TYR A 82 -2.09 -11.54 36.20
C TYR A 82 -2.51 -10.32 35.39
N ILE A 83 -3.81 -10.17 35.09
CA ILE A 83 -4.36 -8.99 34.40
C ILE A 83 -4.06 -7.72 35.20
N ASP A 84 -4.35 -7.70 36.50
CA ASP A 84 -4.09 -6.54 37.36
C ASP A 84 -2.61 -6.11 37.36
N ARG A 85 -1.70 -7.08 37.43
CA ARG A 85 -0.26 -6.83 37.38
C ARG A 85 0.15 -6.24 36.03
N LEU A 86 -0.32 -6.82 34.92
CA LEU A 86 -0.03 -6.32 33.58
C LEU A 86 -0.56 -4.90 33.39
N THR A 87 -1.80 -4.64 33.81
CA THR A 87 -2.41 -3.31 33.76
C THR A 87 -1.52 -2.29 34.47
N ARG A 88 -1.10 -2.56 35.71
CA ARG A 88 -0.23 -1.66 36.47
C ARG A 88 1.15 -1.45 35.85
N LEU A 89 1.78 -2.52 35.35
CA LEU A 89 3.10 -2.43 34.73
C LEU A 89 3.06 -1.64 33.41
N ILE A 90 2.01 -1.84 32.61
CA ILE A 90 1.83 -1.16 31.32
C ILE A 90 1.44 0.30 31.56
N SER A 91 0.58 0.61 32.55
CA SER A 91 0.28 1.99 32.92
C SER A 91 1.51 2.81 33.32
N GLY A 92 2.58 2.16 33.77
CA GLY A 92 3.85 2.83 34.09
C GLY A 92 4.78 3.06 32.89
N VAL A 93 4.42 2.59 31.69
CA VAL A 93 5.22 2.82 30.48
C VAL A 93 5.02 4.25 30.00
N HIS A 94 6.14 4.92 29.71
CA HIS A 94 6.12 6.28 29.19
C HIS A 94 5.29 6.36 27.89
N ASP A 95 4.54 7.44 27.72
CA ASP A 95 3.73 7.74 26.54
C ASP A 95 2.50 6.83 26.29
N ILE A 96 2.15 5.98 27.26
CA ILE A 96 0.82 5.38 27.32
C ILE A 96 -0.11 6.37 28.02
N LYS A 97 -1.16 6.78 27.32
CA LYS A 97 -2.15 7.71 27.86
C LYS A 97 -2.99 7.04 28.94
N ASP A 98 -3.58 5.89 28.58
CA ASP A 98 -4.47 5.14 29.46
C ASP A 98 -4.34 3.64 29.23
N VAL A 99 -4.55 2.86 30.30
CA VAL A 99 -4.70 1.40 30.24
C VAL A 99 -5.97 1.04 30.99
N VAL A 100 -6.90 0.36 30.34
CA VAL A 100 -8.18 -0.03 30.92
C VAL A 100 -8.35 -1.54 30.83
N SER A 101 -8.64 -2.17 31.96
CA SER A 101 -8.97 -3.59 32.07
C SER A 101 -10.10 -3.77 33.08
N ILE A 102 -10.63 -5.00 33.17
CA ILE A 102 -11.66 -5.32 34.18
C ILE A 102 -11.20 -5.08 35.63
N THR A 103 -9.90 -4.89 35.87
CA THR A 103 -9.32 -4.74 37.23
C THR A 103 -9.14 -3.30 37.69
N ASN A 104 -9.24 -2.31 36.80
CA ASN A 104 -9.08 -0.88 37.17
C ASN A 104 -10.23 0.02 36.71
N ILE A 105 -11.35 -0.57 36.31
CA ILE A 105 -12.59 0.15 36.02
C ILE A 105 -13.28 0.67 37.29
N TYR A 106 -14.05 1.73 37.10
CA TYR A 106 -14.88 2.33 38.13
C TYR A 106 -16.35 1.99 37.89
N GLU A 107 -17.12 1.92 38.98
CA GLU A 107 -18.56 1.81 38.96
C GLU A 107 -19.21 3.03 39.62
N ILE A 108 -20.36 3.42 39.08
CA ILE A 108 -21.21 4.47 39.63
C ILE A 108 -22.29 3.77 40.44
N VAL A 109 -22.32 4.04 41.75
CA VAL A 109 -23.27 3.41 42.68
C VAL A 109 -24.11 4.49 43.34
N GLY A 110 -25.43 4.30 43.33
CA GLY A 110 -26.37 5.19 44.01
C GLY A 110 -26.17 5.19 45.52
N THR A 111 -26.30 6.36 46.13
CA THR A 111 -26.26 6.61 47.57
C THR A 111 -27.45 7.49 47.99
N PRO A 112 -27.82 7.56 49.27
CA PRO A 112 -28.88 8.46 49.72
C PRO A 112 -28.63 9.94 49.39
N GLU A 113 -27.37 10.33 49.24
CA GLU A 113 -26.93 11.70 48.96
C GLU A 113 -26.70 11.94 47.45
N GLY A 114 -26.79 10.91 46.61
CA GLY A 114 -26.62 10.99 45.16
C GLY A 114 -26.03 9.73 44.57
N PHE A 115 -24.79 9.81 44.07
CA PHE A 115 -24.01 8.65 43.64
C PHE A 115 -22.53 8.83 43.94
N GLU A 116 -21.84 7.71 44.09
CA GLU A 116 -20.38 7.65 44.26
C GLU A 116 -19.73 6.92 43.10
N VAL A 117 -18.51 7.33 42.75
CA VAL A 117 -17.67 6.67 41.75
C VAL A 117 -16.56 5.93 42.49
N LYS A 118 -16.60 4.60 42.51
CA LYS A 118 -15.63 3.77 43.22
C LYS A 118 -15.01 2.68 42.34
N PRO A 119 -13.81 2.16 42.66
CA PRO A 119 -13.22 1.06 41.92
C PRO A 119 -14.11 -0.19 41.97
N PHE A 120 -14.28 -0.87 40.83
CA PHE A 120 -15.00 -2.15 40.76
C PHE A 120 -14.27 -3.25 41.55
N ILE A 121 -12.93 -3.21 41.52
CA ILE A 121 -12.04 -4.10 42.28
C ILE A 121 -10.99 -3.22 42.98
N GLU A 122 -11.07 -3.10 44.30
CA GLU A 122 -10.03 -2.44 45.09
C GLU A 122 -8.76 -3.33 45.20
N LYS A 123 -8.97 -4.61 45.48
CA LYS A 123 -7.92 -5.62 45.58
C LYS A 123 -8.47 -6.96 45.12
N VAL A 124 -7.70 -7.67 44.29
CA VAL A 124 -8.09 -8.99 43.77
C VAL A 124 -8.33 -9.96 44.95
N PRO A 125 -9.58 -10.44 45.15
CA PRO A 125 -9.90 -11.30 46.28
C PRO A 125 -9.43 -12.73 46.03
N LYS A 126 -8.91 -13.39 47.08
CA LYS A 126 -8.60 -14.83 47.06
C LYS A 126 -9.85 -15.71 47.25
N ASP A 127 -10.94 -15.13 47.75
CA ASP A 127 -12.18 -15.85 48.03
C ASP A 127 -12.97 -16.13 46.74
N THR A 128 -13.15 -17.42 46.44
CA THR A 128 -13.89 -17.92 45.27
C THR A 128 -15.33 -17.43 45.24
N LYS A 129 -16.01 -17.24 46.39
CA LYS A 129 -17.39 -16.72 46.41
C LYS A 129 -17.42 -15.26 45.94
N LYS A 130 -16.50 -14.43 46.42
CA LYS A 130 -16.36 -13.03 45.97
C LYS A 130 -16.00 -12.93 44.49
N LEU A 131 -15.11 -13.80 44.01
CA LEU A 131 -14.75 -13.85 42.58
C LEU A 131 -15.95 -14.21 41.69
N LYS A 132 -16.77 -15.19 42.09
CA LYS A 132 -18.02 -15.54 41.38
C LYS A 132 -19.02 -14.39 41.37
N GLU A 133 -19.10 -13.62 42.46
CA GLU A 133 -19.99 -12.45 42.52
C GLU A 133 -19.51 -11.33 41.60
N LEU A 134 -18.21 -11.05 41.59
CA LEU A 134 -17.60 -10.10 40.65
C LEU A 134 -17.84 -10.55 39.20
N GLU A 135 -17.69 -11.84 38.90
CA GLU A 135 -17.98 -12.39 37.58
C GLU A 135 -19.44 -12.14 37.17
N ARG A 136 -20.39 -12.45 38.05
CA ARG A 136 -21.82 -12.25 37.80
C ARG A 136 -22.15 -10.79 37.52
N ARG A 137 -21.57 -9.86 38.30
CA ARG A 137 -21.76 -8.41 38.12
C ARG A 137 -21.13 -7.93 36.82
N ALA A 138 -19.93 -8.41 36.49
CA ALA A 138 -19.23 -8.02 35.28
C ALA A 138 -19.96 -8.48 34.00
N LEU A 139 -20.45 -9.72 34.00
CA LEU A 139 -21.19 -10.29 32.86
C LEU A 139 -22.60 -9.70 32.69
N ARG A 140 -23.14 -9.03 33.71
CA ARG A 140 -24.42 -8.29 33.63
C ARG A 140 -24.25 -6.87 33.09
N ASN A 141 -23.02 -6.35 33.01
CA ASN A 141 -22.81 -4.99 32.55
C ASN A 141 -22.55 -4.95 31.02
N PRO A 142 -23.51 -4.44 30.22
CA PRO A 142 -23.36 -4.40 28.77
C PRO A 142 -22.17 -3.54 28.32
N GLU A 143 -21.76 -2.55 29.10
CA GLU A 143 -20.61 -1.68 28.80
C GLU A 143 -19.25 -2.40 28.95
N TRP A 144 -19.18 -3.52 29.67
CA TRP A 144 -17.95 -4.28 29.84
C TRP A 144 -17.92 -5.56 29.01
N VAL A 145 -19.07 -6.19 28.80
CA VAL A 145 -19.20 -7.39 27.96
C VAL A 145 -18.85 -7.04 26.50
N ARG A 146 -18.06 -7.91 25.86
CA ARG A 146 -17.42 -7.73 24.54
C ARG A 146 -16.45 -6.55 24.45
N ASP A 147 -16.15 -5.83 25.53
CA ASP A 147 -15.10 -4.81 25.53
C ASP A 147 -13.92 -5.21 26.42
N LEU A 148 -14.18 -5.52 27.69
CA LEU A 148 -13.18 -5.91 28.69
C LEU A 148 -13.28 -7.39 29.07
N ILE A 149 -14.46 -7.99 28.93
CA ILE A 149 -14.70 -9.42 29.20
C ILE A 149 -15.54 -10.08 28.10
N SER A 150 -15.20 -11.31 27.72
CA SER A 150 -15.97 -12.08 26.76
C SER A 150 -17.33 -12.52 27.35
N PRO A 151 -18.38 -12.73 26.51
CA PRO A 151 -19.69 -13.15 27.00
C PRO A 151 -19.70 -14.46 27.80
N ASP A 152 -18.74 -15.34 27.53
CA ASP A 152 -18.57 -16.63 28.21
C ASP A 152 -17.69 -16.55 29.49
N GLY A 153 -17.11 -15.38 29.80
CA GLY A 153 -16.24 -15.17 30.96
C GLY A 153 -14.87 -15.86 30.87
N THR A 154 -14.47 -16.35 29.70
CA THR A 154 -13.22 -17.11 29.48
C THR A 154 -12.08 -16.30 28.85
N ALA A 155 -12.33 -15.04 28.49
CA ALA A 155 -11.32 -14.14 27.99
C ALA A 155 -11.54 -12.72 28.53
N ALA A 156 -10.43 -12.00 28.74
CA ALA A 156 -10.43 -10.58 29.08
C ALA A 156 -9.56 -9.79 28.11
N ALA A 157 -9.86 -8.50 27.98
CA ALA A 157 -9.08 -7.56 27.21
C ALA A 157 -8.51 -6.46 28.12
N ILE A 158 -7.30 -6.03 27.79
CA ILE A 158 -6.61 -4.88 28.35
C ILE A 158 -6.47 -3.88 27.19
N ASN A 159 -7.29 -2.84 27.21
CA ASN A 159 -7.29 -1.76 26.24
C ASN A 159 -6.18 -0.76 26.58
N ILE A 160 -5.31 -0.45 25.63
CA ILE A 160 -4.14 0.41 25.79
C ILE A 160 -4.26 1.56 24.81
N SER A 161 -4.42 2.77 25.33
CA SER A 161 -4.47 4.00 24.55
C SER A 161 -3.06 4.59 24.47
N ILE A 162 -2.43 4.49 23.30
CA ILE A 162 -1.08 5.00 23.07
C ILE A 162 -1.19 6.43 22.54
N GLU A 163 -0.49 7.38 23.17
CA GLU A 163 -0.58 8.78 22.78
C GLU A 163 0.19 9.03 21.47
N LEU A 164 -0.47 9.64 20.50
CA LEU A 164 0.11 10.01 19.20
C LEU A 164 0.78 11.39 19.28
N LEU A 165 1.62 11.62 20.29
CA LEU A 165 2.28 12.92 20.47
C LEU A 165 3.25 13.26 19.34
N ARG A 166 3.75 12.25 18.59
CA ARG A 166 4.77 12.43 17.54
C ARG A 166 4.59 11.44 16.39
N ASP A 167 4.76 11.92 15.16
CA ASP A 167 4.90 11.09 13.95
C ASP A 167 6.30 10.46 13.87
N ASP A 168 6.74 9.81 14.97
CA ASP A 168 8.07 9.18 15.09
C ASP A 168 7.96 7.65 15.09
N ALA A 169 8.60 7.03 14.11
CA ALA A 169 8.69 5.58 13.98
C ALA A 169 9.41 4.90 15.14
N THR A 170 10.35 5.60 15.74
CA THR A 170 11.16 5.13 16.86
C THR A 170 10.34 5.04 18.14
N PHE A 171 9.36 5.94 18.28
CA PHE A 171 8.45 6.01 19.41
C PHE A 171 7.54 4.79 19.47
N ARG A 172 6.76 4.52 18.42
CA ARG A 172 5.85 3.36 18.38
C ARG A 172 6.60 2.05 18.56
N PHE A 173 7.77 1.95 17.92
CA PHE A 173 8.64 0.79 18.08
C PHE A 173 9.09 0.59 19.53
N ARG A 174 9.39 1.67 20.25
CA ARG A 174 9.79 1.61 21.67
C ARG A 174 8.64 1.14 22.55
N VAL A 175 7.47 1.79 22.47
CA VAL A 175 6.30 1.46 23.30
C VAL A 175 5.87 0.00 23.10
N VAL A 176 5.73 -0.44 21.85
CA VAL A 176 5.38 -1.84 21.54
C VAL A 176 6.43 -2.81 22.08
N LYS A 177 7.73 -2.50 21.92
CA LYS A 177 8.82 -3.35 22.41
C LYS A 177 8.87 -3.41 23.94
N ASP A 178 8.58 -2.32 24.62
CA ASP A 178 8.53 -2.26 26.08
C ASP A 178 7.37 -3.11 26.61
N ILE A 179 6.19 -3.05 25.97
CA ILE A 179 5.06 -3.94 26.27
C ILE A 179 5.41 -5.41 25.98
N GLU A 180 5.99 -5.72 24.82
CA GLU A 180 6.47 -7.08 24.49
C GLU A 180 7.45 -7.60 25.54
N HIS A 181 8.34 -6.75 26.06
CA HIS A 181 9.29 -7.08 27.11
C HIS A 181 8.63 -7.32 28.47
N ILE A 182 7.63 -6.51 28.83
CA ILE A 182 6.81 -6.70 30.04
C ILE A 182 6.10 -8.06 29.97
N LEU A 183 5.47 -8.38 28.83
CA LEU A 183 4.80 -9.67 28.61
C LEU A 183 5.78 -10.85 28.70
N LYS A 184 7.00 -10.70 28.16
CA LYS A 184 8.01 -11.76 28.23
C LYS A 184 8.54 -11.98 29.66
N LYS A 185 8.68 -10.91 30.45
CA LYS A 185 9.14 -10.98 31.86
C LYS A 185 8.06 -11.47 32.82
N ASN A 186 6.79 -11.37 32.45
CA ASN A 186 5.65 -11.81 33.24
C ASN A 186 4.91 -12.87 32.43
N PRO A 187 5.37 -14.13 32.40
CA PRO A 187 4.70 -15.18 31.65
C PRO A 187 3.29 -15.44 32.21
N PRO A 188 2.32 -15.82 31.35
CA PRO A 188 0.97 -16.12 31.81
C PRO A 188 0.93 -17.40 32.66
N PRO A 189 -0.09 -17.56 33.53
CA PRO A 189 -0.34 -18.81 34.24
C PRO A 189 -0.54 -20.01 33.31
N GLU A 190 -0.37 -21.22 33.82
CA GLU A 190 -0.59 -22.44 33.03
C GLU A 190 -2.03 -22.53 32.49
N GLY A 191 -2.14 -22.89 31.21
CA GLY A 191 -3.41 -22.93 30.47
C GLY A 191 -3.95 -21.56 30.04
N VAL A 192 -3.16 -20.48 30.18
CA VAL A 192 -3.55 -19.12 29.75
C VAL A 192 -2.70 -18.69 28.56
N THR A 193 -3.37 -18.18 27.53
CA THR A 193 -2.76 -17.63 26.32
C THR A 193 -2.91 -16.12 26.30
N VAL A 194 -1.90 -15.42 25.78
CA VAL A 194 -1.90 -13.96 25.65
C VAL A 194 -1.59 -13.55 24.22
N HIS A 195 -2.40 -12.66 23.67
CA HIS A 195 -2.13 -12.04 22.37
C HIS A 195 -2.05 -10.53 22.53
N PHE A 196 -1.11 -9.90 21.83
CA PHE A 196 -0.99 -8.45 21.73
C PHE A 196 -1.24 -8.04 20.29
N THR A 197 -2.22 -7.16 20.08
CA THR A 197 -2.63 -6.69 18.75
C THR A 197 -3.06 -5.22 18.80
N GLY A 198 -3.31 -4.61 17.65
CA GLY A 198 -3.73 -3.22 17.53
C GLY A 198 -2.92 -2.45 16.49
N ILE A 199 -3.36 -1.23 16.18
CA ILE A 199 -2.80 -0.44 15.07
C ILE A 199 -1.27 -0.27 15.21
N SER A 200 -0.80 -0.03 16.43
CA SER A 200 0.63 0.18 16.69
C SER A 200 1.46 -1.11 16.53
N THR A 201 0.93 -2.29 16.88
CA THR A 201 1.63 -3.56 16.66
C THR A 201 1.73 -3.89 15.17
N PHE A 202 0.66 -3.64 14.41
CA PHE A 202 0.67 -3.75 12.95
C PHE A 202 1.72 -2.84 12.33
N GLY A 203 1.82 -1.58 12.78
CA GLY A 203 2.83 -0.63 12.30
C GLY A 203 4.27 -1.09 12.56
N VAL A 204 4.54 -1.64 13.74
CA VAL A 204 5.86 -2.18 14.11
C VAL A 204 6.20 -3.44 13.31
N GLU A 205 5.26 -4.35 13.15
CA GLU A 205 5.44 -5.56 12.36
C GLU A 205 5.63 -5.26 10.87
N ALA A 206 4.88 -4.28 10.35
CA ALA A 206 5.08 -3.75 9.02
C ALA A 206 6.49 -3.17 8.86
N LEU A 207 6.97 -2.33 9.78
CA LEU A 207 8.33 -1.80 9.71
C LEU A 207 9.41 -2.91 9.79
N LYS A 208 9.25 -3.91 10.67
CA LYS A 208 10.15 -5.07 10.74
C LYS A 208 10.19 -5.79 9.39
N THR A 209 9.03 -5.98 8.78
CA THR A 209 8.88 -6.63 7.47
C THR A 209 9.52 -5.79 6.35
N MET A 210 9.32 -4.48 6.34
CA MET A 210 9.88 -3.59 5.31
C MET A 210 11.41 -3.59 5.35
N LYS A 211 11.99 -3.55 6.56
CA LYS A 211 13.44 -3.63 6.75
C LYS A 211 14.00 -4.96 6.27
N ARG A 212 13.30 -6.07 6.54
CA ARG A 212 13.65 -7.40 6.04
C ARG A 212 13.61 -7.43 4.52
N ASP A 213 12.49 -7.04 3.91
CA ASP A 213 12.31 -7.07 2.46
C ASP A 213 13.36 -6.19 1.75
N MET A 214 13.67 -4.99 2.28
CA MET A 214 14.75 -4.16 1.74
C MET A 214 16.11 -4.85 1.79
N LYS A 215 16.44 -5.53 2.90
CA LYS A 215 17.70 -6.27 3.03
C LYS A 215 17.73 -7.46 2.07
N GLU A 216 16.63 -8.19 1.94
CA GLU A 216 16.53 -9.34 1.04
C GLU A 216 16.65 -8.92 -0.42
N PHE A 217 15.89 -7.89 -0.85
CA PHE A 217 15.93 -7.39 -2.23
C PHE A 217 17.29 -6.78 -2.60
N ALA A 218 17.97 -6.11 -1.67
CA ALA A 218 19.30 -5.54 -1.92
C ALA A 218 20.33 -6.58 -2.41
N TRP A 219 20.21 -7.85 -2.00
CA TRP A 219 21.11 -8.92 -2.44
C TRP A 219 20.47 -9.85 -3.48
N LEU A 220 19.18 -10.16 -3.36
CA LEU A 220 18.48 -11.04 -4.30
C LEU A 220 18.37 -10.44 -5.70
N THR A 221 18.11 -9.13 -5.82
CA THR A 221 17.97 -8.47 -7.12
C THR A 221 19.25 -8.52 -7.96
N PRO A 222 20.43 -8.10 -7.45
CA PRO A 222 21.67 -8.29 -8.19
C PRO A 222 21.93 -9.77 -8.54
N ILE A 223 21.70 -10.71 -7.62
CA ILE A 223 21.96 -12.13 -7.88
C ILE A 223 21.12 -12.67 -9.04
N ILE A 224 19.81 -12.41 -9.06
CA ILE A 224 18.96 -12.89 -10.16
C ILE A 224 19.36 -12.25 -11.49
N VAL A 225 19.72 -10.96 -11.45
CA VAL A 225 20.13 -10.23 -12.65
C VAL A 225 21.47 -10.78 -13.16
N ILE A 226 22.43 -11.09 -12.27
CA ILE A 226 23.67 -11.79 -12.62
C ILE A 226 23.36 -13.11 -13.31
N ILE A 227 22.52 -13.94 -12.70
CA ILE A 227 22.16 -15.27 -13.23
C ILE A 227 21.53 -15.13 -14.62
N THR A 228 20.50 -14.30 -14.75
CA THR A 228 19.76 -14.15 -16.00
C THR A 228 20.63 -13.54 -17.10
N LEU A 229 21.39 -12.49 -16.82
CA LEU A 229 22.30 -11.88 -17.79
C LEU A 229 23.45 -12.82 -18.17
N PHE A 230 23.96 -13.61 -17.22
CA PHE A 230 24.98 -14.61 -17.51
C PHE A 230 24.43 -15.69 -18.46
N PHE A 231 23.20 -16.16 -18.26
CA PHE A 231 22.58 -17.09 -19.20
C PHE A 231 22.31 -16.48 -20.57
N ALA A 232 21.91 -15.21 -20.64
CA ALA A 232 21.62 -14.49 -21.88
C ALA A 232 22.90 -14.21 -22.71
N PHE A 233 23.92 -13.63 -22.08
CA PHE A 233 25.14 -13.18 -22.78
C PHE A 233 26.29 -14.17 -22.72
N ARG A 234 26.31 -15.08 -21.73
CA ARG A 234 27.36 -16.08 -21.47
C ARG A 234 28.77 -15.49 -21.44
N ASN A 235 28.88 -14.24 -21.01
CA ASN A 235 30.14 -13.54 -20.89
C ASN A 235 30.10 -12.52 -19.75
N LEU A 236 31.25 -12.30 -19.11
CA LEU A 236 31.34 -11.43 -17.93
C LEU A 236 31.02 -9.97 -18.24
N ARG A 237 31.24 -9.52 -19.49
CA ARG A 237 31.02 -8.12 -19.91
C ARG A 237 29.52 -7.78 -19.95
N GLY A 238 28.72 -8.70 -20.47
CA GLY A 238 27.26 -8.65 -20.50
C GLY A 238 26.61 -8.79 -19.12
N VAL A 239 27.41 -9.01 -18.08
CA VAL A 239 26.98 -9.01 -16.68
C VAL A 239 27.49 -7.75 -15.98
N VAL A 240 28.80 -7.50 -15.96
CA VAL A 240 29.40 -6.40 -15.18
C VAL A 240 28.92 -5.03 -15.65
N VAL A 241 28.80 -4.82 -16.97
CA VAL A 241 28.37 -3.52 -17.50
C VAL A 241 26.94 -3.20 -17.04
N PRO A 242 25.90 -4.03 -17.31
CA PRO A 242 24.55 -3.75 -16.80
C PRO A 242 24.47 -3.56 -15.28
N HIS A 243 25.25 -4.33 -14.49
CA HIS A 243 25.25 -4.18 -13.04
C HIS A 243 25.82 -2.85 -12.56
N ALA A 244 26.83 -2.31 -13.22
CA ALA A 244 27.38 -1.00 -12.89
C ALA A 244 26.34 0.11 -13.12
N ILE A 245 25.59 0.05 -14.23
CA ILE A 245 24.50 0.99 -14.51
C ILE A 245 23.36 0.80 -13.50
N LEU A 246 22.96 -0.44 -13.22
CA LEU A 246 21.93 -0.78 -12.24
C LEU A 246 22.25 -0.17 -10.87
N PHE A 247 23.43 -0.48 -10.33
CA PHE A 247 23.85 0.00 -9.01
C PHE A 247 23.85 1.53 -8.95
N THR A 248 24.46 2.18 -9.94
CA THR A 248 24.55 3.64 -10.00
C THR A 248 23.17 4.28 -10.10
N SER A 249 22.27 3.73 -10.93
CA SER A 249 20.91 4.27 -11.12
C SER A 249 20.07 4.18 -9.84
N VAL A 250 20.15 3.04 -9.13
CA VAL A 250 19.45 2.84 -7.86
C VAL A 250 20.00 3.80 -6.79
N VAL A 251 21.33 3.88 -6.64
CA VAL A 251 21.97 4.79 -5.67
C VAL A 251 21.58 6.24 -5.94
N TRP A 252 21.62 6.68 -7.19
CA TRP A 252 21.29 8.07 -7.52
C TRP A 252 19.83 8.38 -7.24
N THR A 253 18.93 7.50 -7.64
CA THR A 253 17.49 7.75 -7.46
C THR A 253 17.10 7.75 -5.98
N LEU A 254 17.59 6.77 -5.20
CA LEU A 254 17.35 6.73 -3.76
C LEU A 254 18.06 7.86 -3.03
N GLY A 255 19.27 8.24 -3.47
CA GLY A 255 20.00 9.37 -2.90
C GLY A 255 19.21 10.68 -3.04
N VAL A 256 18.64 10.95 -4.23
CA VAL A 256 17.77 12.12 -4.43
C VAL A 256 16.48 12.00 -3.62
N PHE A 257 15.87 10.82 -3.56
CA PHE A 257 14.69 10.55 -2.73
C PHE A 257 14.93 10.90 -1.26
N MET A 258 16.05 10.43 -0.70
CA MET A 258 16.42 10.65 0.70
C MET A 258 16.90 12.08 0.96
N TRP A 259 17.62 12.70 0.01
CA TRP A 259 18.08 14.09 0.12
C TRP A 259 16.93 15.08 0.31
N ARG A 260 15.77 14.80 -0.30
CA ARG A 260 14.54 15.59 -0.15
C ARG A 260 13.79 15.31 1.15
N GLY A 261 14.33 14.46 2.03
CA GLY A 261 13.73 14.11 3.32
C GLY A 261 12.53 13.16 3.22
N ASN A 262 12.31 12.51 2.07
CA ASN A 262 11.19 11.58 1.93
C ASN A 262 11.43 10.31 2.73
N ALA A 263 10.35 9.79 3.31
CA ALA A 263 10.37 8.54 4.05
C ALA A 263 9.91 7.37 3.16
N ILE A 264 10.58 6.22 3.28
CA ILE A 264 10.22 4.99 2.57
C ILE A 264 8.92 4.44 3.17
N SER A 265 7.85 4.43 2.38
CA SER A 265 6.60 3.73 2.63
C SER A 265 6.58 2.33 2.01
N MET A 266 5.57 1.53 2.36
CA MET A 266 5.36 0.18 1.82
C MET A 266 5.41 0.15 0.28
N ILE A 267 4.87 1.17 -0.37
CA ILE A 267 4.88 1.29 -1.84
C ILE A 267 6.29 1.62 -2.34
N THR A 268 6.94 2.63 -1.76
CA THR A 268 8.27 3.07 -2.21
C THR A 268 9.39 2.07 -1.90
N THR A 269 9.16 1.06 -1.05
CA THR A 269 10.11 -0.06 -0.89
C THR A 269 10.36 -0.83 -2.19
N MET A 270 9.44 -0.75 -3.17
CA MET A 270 9.60 -1.37 -4.48
C MET A 270 10.52 -0.59 -5.43
N LEU A 271 10.76 0.71 -5.17
CA LEU A 271 11.53 1.59 -6.08
C LEU A 271 12.92 1.02 -6.44
N PRO A 272 13.74 0.53 -5.50
CA PRO A 272 15.07 0.01 -5.82
C PRO A 272 15.01 -1.16 -6.80
N THR A 273 14.14 -2.13 -6.54
CA THR A 273 13.95 -3.31 -7.38
C THR A 273 13.45 -2.90 -8.76
N LEU A 274 12.46 -1.99 -8.81
CA LEU A 274 11.86 -1.53 -10.05
C LEU A 274 12.86 -0.81 -10.96
N ILE A 275 13.56 0.19 -10.43
CA ILE A 275 14.56 0.96 -11.19
C ILE A 275 15.69 0.03 -11.62
N GLY A 276 16.14 -0.83 -10.70
CA GLY A 276 17.24 -1.75 -10.96
C GLY A 276 16.93 -2.73 -12.08
N VAL A 277 15.67 -3.15 -12.24
CA VAL A 277 15.27 -4.09 -13.28
C VAL A 277 14.99 -3.38 -14.61
N ILE A 278 14.26 -2.28 -14.60
CA ILE A 278 13.86 -1.56 -15.82
C ILE A 278 15.06 -0.97 -16.56
N CYS A 279 16.05 -0.42 -15.84
CA CYS A 279 17.23 0.17 -16.49
C CYS A 279 18.06 -0.83 -17.31
N LEU A 280 17.88 -2.14 -17.08
CA LEU A 280 18.60 -3.17 -17.81
C LEU A 280 18.17 -3.26 -19.27
N SER A 281 16.94 -2.85 -19.61
CA SER A 281 16.43 -2.91 -20.99
C SER A 281 17.34 -2.14 -21.95
N ASP A 282 17.57 -0.85 -21.67
CA ASP A 282 18.44 0.02 -22.47
C ASP A 282 19.85 -0.55 -22.59
N VAL A 283 20.43 -1.02 -21.49
CA VAL A 283 21.80 -1.55 -21.50
C VAL A 283 21.87 -2.85 -22.31
N ILE A 284 20.87 -3.73 -22.24
CA ILE A 284 20.79 -4.97 -23.03
C ILE A 284 20.72 -4.64 -24.53
N HIS A 285 19.90 -3.67 -24.93
CA HIS A 285 19.80 -3.25 -26.34
C HIS A 285 21.11 -2.60 -26.83
N ILE A 286 21.73 -1.72 -26.03
CA ILE A 286 23.02 -1.10 -26.36
C ILE A 286 24.12 -2.15 -26.50
N ILE A 287 24.20 -3.10 -25.57
CA ILE A 287 25.19 -4.17 -25.61
C ILE A 287 24.96 -5.06 -26.83
N THR A 288 23.72 -5.44 -27.11
CA THR A 288 23.40 -6.26 -28.29
C THR A 288 23.83 -5.57 -29.58
N ARG A 289 23.55 -4.27 -29.70
CA ARG A 289 23.98 -3.46 -30.85
C ARG A 289 25.50 -3.33 -30.94
N TYR A 290 26.18 -3.19 -29.79
CA TYR A 290 27.65 -3.18 -29.73
C TYR A 290 28.25 -4.48 -30.26
N TYR A 291 27.67 -5.64 -29.90
CA TYR A 291 28.10 -6.92 -30.46
C TYR A 291 27.91 -6.97 -31.98
N GLU A 292 26.74 -6.53 -32.49
CA GLU A 292 26.48 -6.48 -33.94
C GLU A 292 27.50 -5.62 -34.71
N GLU A 293 27.77 -4.40 -34.25
CA GLU A 293 28.71 -3.49 -34.90
C GLU A 293 30.16 -3.98 -34.81
N SER A 294 30.52 -4.67 -33.72
CA SER A 294 31.85 -5.28 -33.56
C SER A 294 32.16 -6.41 -34.55
N TYR A 295 31.13 -6.94 -35.23
CA TYR A 295 31.28 -7.91 -36.31
C TYR A 295 31.48 -7.26 -37.67
N LYS A 296 31.10 -5.98 -37.83
CA LYS A 296 31.24 -5.23 -39.08
C LYS A 296 32.56 -4.47 -39.15
N SER A 297 33.02 -3.92 -38.03
CA SER A 297 34.28 -3.20 -37.93
C SER A 297 35.10 -3.67 -36.73
N ARG A 298 36.43 -3.64 -36.87
CA ARG A 298 37.37 -3.87 -35.77
C ARG A 298 37.95 -2.58 -35.18
N ASP A 299 37.62 -1.42 -35.75
CA ASP A 299 37.92 -0.14 -35.11
C ASP A 299 36.96 0.08 -33.93
N LYS A 300 37.50 -0.06 -32.72
CA LYS A 300 36.74 0.07 -31.47
C LYS A 300 36.04 1.42 -31.34
N LYS A 301 36.67 2.50 -31.80
CA LYS A 301 36.09 3.84 -31.73
C LYS A 301 34.90 3.93 -32.67
N GLN A 302 35.05 3.48 -33.91
CA GLN A 302 33.97 3.44 -34.89
C GLN A 302 32.80 2.55 -34.42
N VAL A 303 33.08 1.38 -33.85
CA VAL A 303 32.05 0.46 -33.30
C VAL A 303 31.22 1.15 -32.22
N LEU A 304 31.86 1.84 -31.26
CA LEU A 304 31.16 2.56 -30.19
C LEU A 304 30.39 3.77 -30.72
N GLU A 305 30.97 4.55 -31.64
CA GLU A 305 30.29 5.70 -32.28
C GLU A 305 29.03 5.26 -33.03
N ASN A 306 29.13 4.19 -33.82
CA ASN A 306 28.00 3.63 -34.55
C ASN A 306 26.94 3.06 -33.60
N THR A 307 27.35 2.35 -32.55
CA THR A 307 26.42 1.80 -31.56
C THR A 307 25.59 2.94 -30.95
N LEU A 308 26.24 3.98 -30.42
CA LEU A 308 25.54 5.10 -29.81
C LEU A 308 24.69 5.89 -30.81
N ALA A 309 25.18 6.10 -32.04
CA ALA A 309 24.43 6.82 -33.05
C ALA A 309 23.07 6.15 -33.38
N HIS A 310 22.99 4.82 -33.29
CA HIS A 310 21.74 4.09 -33.54
C HIS A 310 20.88 3.90 -32.28
N MET A 311 21.48 3.93 -31.08
CA MET A 311 20.75 3.60 -29.84
C MET A 311 20.27 4.82 -29.06
N ILE A 312 20.86 6.01 -29.25
CA ILE A 312 20.46 7.21 -28.48
C ILE A 312 18.97 7.52 -28.66
N GLU A 313 18.47 7.57 -29.90
CA GLU A 313 17.07 7.94 -30.17
C GLU A 313 16.08 6.85 -29.71
N PRO A 314 16.24 5.55 -30.07
CA PRO A 314 15.35 4.51 -29.59
C PRO A 314 15.28 4.42 -28.05
N CYS A 315 16.44 4.38 -27.37
CA CYS A 315 16.47 4.30 -25.90
C CYS A 315 15.89 5.56 -25.23
N PHE A 316 16.04 6.74 -25.84
CA PHE A 316 15.43 7.96 -25.30
C PHE A 316 13.91 7.84 -25.28
N LEU A 317 13.35 7.29 -26.35
CA LEU A 317 11.92 7.19 -26.54
C LEU A 317 11.32 6.14 -25.62
N THR A 318 11.94 4.97 -25.52
CA THR A 318 11.48 3.90 -24.64
C THR A 318 11.55 4.37 -23.18
N SER A 319 12.68 4.94 -22.75
CA SER A 319 12.80 5.54 -21.43
C SER A 319 11.83 6.70 -21.20
N SER A 320 11.54 7.53 -22.21
CA SER A 320 10.53 8.59 -22.10
C SER A 320 9.12 8.04 -21.96
N THR A 321 8.74 7.01 -22.72
CA THR A 321 7.42 6.37 -22.61
C THR A 321 7.24 5.69 -21.27
N THR A 322 8.28 5.02 -20.77
CA THR A 322 8.26 4.42 -19.43
C THR A 322 8.19 5.51 -18.36
N ALA A 323 9.02 6.56 -18.45
CA ALA A 323 8.96 7.69 -17.52
C ALA A 323 7.58 8.39 -17.52
N VAL A 324 6.90 8.48 -18.67
CA VAL A 324 5.51 8.99 -18.76
C VAL A 324 4.52 8.03 -18.13
N GLY A 325 4.64 6.72 -18.36
CA GLY A 325 3.78 5.70 -17.77
C GLY A 325 3.86 5.70 -16.24
N PHE A 326 5.05 5.85 -15.68
CA PHE A 326 5.26 6.02 -14.23
C PHE A 326 4.88 7.42 -13.74
N GLY A 327 5.23 8.45 -14.50
CA GLY A 327 4.98 9.85 -14.18
C GLY A 327 3.49 10.19 -14.14
N SER A 328 2.63 9.44 -14.83
CA SER A 328 1.18 9.58 -14.72
C SER A 328 0.68 9.36 -13.28
N LEU A 329 1.33 8.46 -12.53
CA LEU A 329 1.03 8.20 -11.12
C LEU A 329 1.36 9.41 -10.23
N ALA A 330 2.22 10.32 -10.67
CA ALA A 330 2.49 11.59 -9.97
C ALA A 330 1.26 12.52 -9.91
N THR A 331 0.24 12.25 -10.73
CA THR A 331 -1.05 12.98 -10.67
C THR A 331 -1.99 12.45 -9.58
N SER A 332 -1.62 11.36 -8.90
CA SER A 332 -2.40 10.77 -7.83
C SER A 332 -2.58 11.73 -6.65
N ARG A 333 -3.75 11.65 -6.00
CA ARG A 333 -3.98 12.35 -4.72
C ARG A 333 -3.24 11.70 -3.56
N LEU A 334 -2.91 10.41 -3.68
CA LEU A 334 -2.19 9.68 -2.64
C LEU A 334 -0.71 10.04 -2.68
N LEU A 335 -0.18 10.60 -1.58
CA LEU A 335 1.19 11.10 -1.52
C LEU A 335 2.21 10.02 -1.87
N GLN A 336 2.05 8.80 -1.34
CA GLN A 336 3.01 7.72 -1.56
C GLN A 336 3.01 7.22 -3.00
N VAL A 337 1.85 7.17 -3.66
CA VAL A 337 1.74 6.84 -5.09
C VAL A 337 2.32 7.96 -5.94
N LYS A 338 2.10 9.22 -5.56
CA LYS A 338 2.66 10.39 -6.24
C LYS A 338 4.19 10.39 -6.19
N LEU A 339 4.77 10.20 -5.00
CA LEU A 339 6.22 10.10 -4.82
C LEU A 339 6.76 8.91 -5.60
N PHE A 340 6.11 7.76 -5.52
CA PHE A 340 6.50 6.57 -6.28
C PHE A 340 6.54 6.84 -7.79
N GLY A 341 5.50 7.46 -8.35
CA GLY A 341 5.44 7.83 -9.78
C GLY A 341 6.55 8.81 -10.18
N TYR A 342 6.71 9.88 -9.41
CA TYR A 342 7.71 10.91 -9.66
C TYR A 342 9.14 10.35 -9.62
N TYR A 343 9.51 9.63 -8.56
CA TYR A 343 10.87 9.10 -8.39
C TYR A 343 11.16 7.91 -9.31
N SER A 344 10.15 7.11 -9.68
CA SER A 344 10.33 6.10 -10.72
C SER A 344 10.62 6.75 -12.07
N ALA A 345 9.84 7.76 -12.48
CA ALA A 345 10.05 8.49 -13.73
C ALA A 345 11.42 9.17 -13.77
N LEU A 346 11.80 9.84 -12.68
CA LEU A 346 13.13 10.43 -12.53
C LEU A 346 14.23 9.36 -12.61
N GLY A 347 14.07 8.25 -11.91
CA GLY A 347 15.03 7.15 -11.90
C GLY A 347 15.22 6.50 -13.27
N ILE A 348 14.15 6.36 -14.04
CA ILE A 348 14.22 5.88 -15.43
C ILE A 348 15.03 6.87 -16.28
N MET A 349 14.75 8.17 -16.21
CA MET A 349 15.52 9.16 -16.98
C MET A 349 16.99 9.26 -16.54
N ILE A 350 17.28 9.12 -15.24
CA ILE A 350 18.65 9.00 -14.72
C ILE A 350 19.31 7.76 -15.32
N SER A 351 18.61 6.63 -15.34
CA SER A 351 19.14 5.37 -15.87
C SER A 351 19.42 5.43 -17.36
N TYR A 352 18.58 6.11 -18.15
CA TYR A 352 18.83 6.40 -19.56
C TYR A 352 20.11 7.20 -19.78
N ILE A 353 20.29 8.28 -19.01
CA ILE A 353 21.50 9.12 -19.06
C ILE A 353 22.73 8.26 -18.74
N LEU A 354 22.66 7.44 -17.68
CA LEU A 354 23.74 6.52 -17.31
C LEU A 354 23.96 5.45 -18.37
N ALA A 355 22.91 4.89 -18.98
CA ALA A 355 23.02 3.87 -20.01
C ALA A 355 23.74 4.40 -21.26
N ILE A 356 23.45 5.62 -21.70
CA ILE A 356 24.14 6.23 -22.87
C ILE A 356 25.52 6.78 -22.55
N THR A 357 25.80 7.16 -21.31
CA THR A 357 27.09 7.74 -20.93
C THR A 357 28.05 6.70 -20.38
N LEU A 358 27.66 5.97 -19.34
CA LEU A 358 28.50 5.06 -18.60
C LEU A 358 28.76 3.74 -19.36
N THR A 359 27.75 3.18 -20.05
CA THR A 359 27.91 1.94 -20.82
C THR A 359 29.03 2.02 -21.87
N PRO A 360 29.03 2.99 -22.82
CA PRO A 360 30.10 3.06 -23.82
C PRO A 360 31.45 3.43 -23.20
N VAL A 361 31.47 4.18 -22.10
CA VAL A 361 32.70 4.53 -21.38
C VAL A 361 33.34 3.26 -20.82
N ILE A 362 32.58 2.40 -20.12
CA ILE A 362 33.08 1.11 -19.61
C ILE A 362 33.51 0.21 -20.77
N LEU A 363 32.69 0.08 -21.82
CA LEU A 363 33.04 -0.72 -23.02
C LEU A 363 34.30 -0.19 -23.72
N SER A 364 34.60 1.11 -23.63
CA SER A 364 35.82 1.71 -24.19
C SER A 364 37.11 1.24 -23.53
N PHE A 365 37.04 0.65 -22.32
CA PHE A 365 38.18 0.04 -21.62
C PHE A 365 38.26 -1.47 -21.84
N LEU A 366 37.15 -2.13 -22.19
CA LEU A 366 37.09 -3.59 -22.39
C LEU A 366 37.55 -4.01 -23.80
N PRO A 367 38.18 -5.17 -24.01
CA PRO A 367 38.58 -5.61 -25.35
C PRO A 367 37.36 -5.80 -26.26
N LEU A 368 37.52 -5.70 -27.59
CA LEU A 368 36.43 -6.03 -28.51
C LEU A 368 36.00 -7.51 -28.37
N PRO A 369 34.73 -7.84 -28.66
CA PRO A 369 34.26 -9.24 -28.73
C PRO A 369 35.04 -10.09 -29.74
N ARG A 370 35.29 -11.37 -29.41
CA ARG A 370 35.93 -12.32 -30.35
C ARG A 370 34.93 -12.73 -31.44
N ALA A 371 35.39 -12.84 -32.70
CA ALA A 371 34.53 -13.04 -33.88
C ALA A 371 33.74 -14.37 -33.89
N GLY A 372 34.19 -15.39 -33.15
CA GLY A 372 33.53 -16.71 -33.08
C GLY A 372 32.14 -16.75 -32.43
N LEU A 373 31.70 -15.65 -31.80
CA LEU A 373 30.38 -15.55 -31.16
C LEU A 373 29.23 -15.40 -32.18
N ARG A 374 29.49 -14.90 -33.41
CA ARG A 374 28.46 -14.67 -34.46
C ARG A 374 27.76 -15.96 -34.92
N LYS A 375 28.51 -17.04 -35.18
CA LYS A 375 27.95 -18.33 -35.62
C LYS A 375 26.98 -18.91 -34.57
N ARG A 376 27.37 -18.85 -33.29
CA ARG A 376 26.56 -19.34 -32.16
C ARG A 376 25.32 -18.48 -31.89
N TYR A 377 25.45 -17.16 -32.09
CA TYR A 377 24.32 -16.22 -32.01
C TYR A 377 23.26 -16.55 -33.08
N GLN A 378 23.67 -16.88 -34.31
CA GLN A 378 22.76 -17.17 -35.41
C GLN A 378 22.14 -18.58 -35.38
N THR A 379 22.77 -19.59 -34.76
CA THR A 379 22.29 -21.00 -34.81
C THR A 379 21.74 -21.57 -33.49
N GLY A 380 21.52 -20.73 -32.48
CA GLY A 380 21.05 -21.16 -31.15
C GLY A 380 19.59 -21.63 -31.09
N ALA A 381 19.21 -22.29 -29.98
CA ALA A 381 17.84 -22.78 -29.75
C ALA A 381 16.78 -21.67 -29.80
N LEU A 382 17.08 -20.49 -29.24
CA LEU A 382 16.19 -19.33 -29.31
C LEU A 382 15.92 -18.88 -30.75
N THR A 383 16.91 -18.99 -31.65
CA THR A 383 16.69 -18.70 -33.07
C THR A 383 15.70 -19.65 -33.71
N LYS A 384 15.75 -20.93 -33.35
CA LYS A 384 14.78 -21.92 -33.85
C LYS A 384 13.38 -21.57 -33.37
N VAL A 385 13.24 -21.22 -32.08
CA VAL A 385 11.96 -20.77 -31.52
C VAL A 385 11.43 -19.52 -32.23
N LEU A 386 12.25 -18.48 -32.41
CA LEU A 386 11.83 -17.25 -33.09
C LEU A 386 11.44 -17.49 -34.56
N ASN A 387 12.20 -18.34 -35.28
CA ASN A 387 11.81 -18.75 -36.63
C ASN A 387 10.48 -19.51 -36.63
N SER A 388 10.27 -20.45 -35.70
CA SER A 388 9.01 -21.20 -35.62
C SER A 388 7.83 -20.31 -35.26
N VAL A 389 8.03 -19.33 -34.37
CA VAL A 389 7.01 -18.32 -34.04
C VAL A 389 6.64 -17.51 -35.27
N GLU A 390 7.64 -17.09 -36.04
CA GLU A 390 7.41 -16.37 -37.28
C GLU A 390 6.69 -17.20 -38.34
N ASP A 391 7.16 -18.43 -38.59
CA ASP A 391 6.54 -19.34 -39.56
C ASP A 391 5.07 -19.63 -39.17
N PHE A 392 4.78 -19.75 -37.87
CA PHE A 392 3.41 -19.89 -37.34
C PHE A 392 2.56 -18.64 -37.59
N VAL A 393 3.09 -17.45 -37.26
CA VAL A 393 2.41 -16.17 -37.47
C VAL A 393 2.15 -15.90 -38.97
N GLU A 394 3.08 -16.30 -39.83
CA GLU A 394 2.93 -16.19 -41.29
C GLU A 394 1.83 -17.10 -41.84
N ARG A 395 1.78 -18.36 -41.36
CA ARG A 395 0.84 -19.38 -41.84
C ARG A 395 -0.57 -19.18 -41.28
N ASP A 396 -0.70 -18.99 -39.97
CA ASP A 396 -1.95 -19.19 -39.21
C ASP A 396 -2.45 -17.92 -38.52
N ARG A 397 -2.30 -16.74 -39.15
CA ARG A 397 -2.68 -15.42 -38.58
C ARG A 397 -4.10 -15.33 -37.99
N PHE A 398 -5.08 -16.06 -38.53
CA PHE A 398 -6.44 -16.07 -38.00
C PHE A 398 -6.50 -16.77 -36.64
N VAL A 399 -5.71 -17.82 -36.44
CA VAL A 399 -5.61 -18.52 -35.15
C VAL A 399 -5.08 -17.57 -34.07
N VAL A 400 -4.07 -16.77 -34.38
CA VAL A 400 -3.54 -15.76 -33.44
C VAL A 400 -4.62 -14.75 -33.02
N PHE A 401 -5.41 -14.24 -33.96
CA PHE A 401 -6.53 -13.35 -33.65
C PHE A 401 -7.61 -14.04 -32.81
N THR A 402 -8.01 -15.25 -33.17
CA THR A 402 -9.05 -16.00 -32.45
C THR A 402 -8.62 -16.30 -31.01
N ILE A 403 -7.39 -16.77 -30.81
CA ILE A 403 -6.84 -17.01 -29.46
C ILE A 403 -6.80 -15.70 -28.67
N THR A 404 -6.30 -14.63 -29.27
CA THR A 404 -6.22 -13.32 -28.61
C THR A 404 -7.62 -12.80 -28.23
N ALA A 405 -8.61 -12.94 -29.12
CA ALA A 405 -9.99 -12.54 -28.85
C ALA A 405 -10.60 -13.36 -27.71
N ILE A 406 -10.37 -14.68 -27.68
CA ILE A 406 -10.83 -15.55 -26.59
C ILE A 406 -10.19 -15.11 -25.26
N CYS A 407 -8.88 -14.87 -25.23
CA CYS A 407 -8.18 -14.39 -24.04
C CYS A 407 -8.73 -13.03 -23.57
N VAL A 408 -8.99 -12.10 -24.49
CA VAL A 408 -9.57 -10.78 -24.15
C VAL A 408 -10.99 -10.92 -23.61
N ILE A 409 -11.85 -11.76 -24.22
CA ILE A 409 -13.21 -12.00 -23.72
C ILE A 409 -13.17 -12.63 -22.33
N ALA A 410 -12.36 -13.67 -22.13
CA ALA A 410 -12.18 -14.30 -20.83
C ALA A 410 -11.66 -13.29 -19.78
N ALA A 411 -10.74 -12.42 -20.19
CA ALA A 411 -10.23 -11.38 -19.32
C ALA A 411 -11.30 -10.34 -18.96
N ILE A 412 -12.14 -9.89 -19.91
CA ILE A 412 -13.26 -8.97 -19.64
C ILE A 412 -14.25 -9.59 -18.65
N VAL A 413 -14.56 -10.89 -18.78
CA VAL A 413 -15.40 -11.61 -17.81
C VAL A 413 -14.73 -11.69 -16.43
N GLY A 414 -13.40 -11.81 -16.37
CA GLY A 414 -12.65 -11.71 -15.12
C GLY A 414 -12.73 -10.30 -14.52
N ILE A 415 -12.61 -9.25 -15.33
CA ILE A 415 -12.63 -7.85 -14.88
C ILE A 415 -13.92 -7.52 -14.12
N THR A 416 -15.08 -8.03 -14.56
CA THR A 416 -16.35 -7.79 -13.86
C THR A 416 -16.43 -8.42 -12.47
N ARG A 417 -15.50 -9.33 -12.14
CA ARG A 417 -15.39 -9.98 -10.82
C ARG A 417 -14.39 -9.31 -9.89
N ILE A 418 -13.63 -8.31 -10.36
CA ILE A 418 -12.65 -7.62 -9.53
C ILE A 418 -13.34 -6.91 -8.37
N ARG A 419 -12.82 -7.11 -7.16
CA ARG A 419 -13.23 -6.41 -5.95
C ARG A 419 -12.21 -5.33 -5.62
N VAL A 420 -12.67 -4.10 -5.39
CA VAL A 420 -11.81 -3.04 -4.84
C VAL A 420 -11.84 -3.17 -3.34
N GLU A 421 -10.71 -3.57 -2.77
CA GLU A 421 -10.64 -3.84 -1.35
C GLU A 421 -9.26 -3.54 -0.79
N THR A 422 -9.21 -2.92 0.39
CA THR A 422 -7.97 -2.62 1.11
C THR A 422 -8.16 -2.94 2.57
N ARG A 423 -7.47 -3.99 3.04
CA ARG A 423 -7.50 -4.45 4.43
C ARG A 423 -6.08 -4.52 4.97
N ILE A 424 -5.80 -3.83 6.08
CA ILE A 424 -4.46 -3.77 6.69
C ILE A 424 -3.95 -5.15 7.05
N SER A 425 -4.82 -6.02 7.57
CA SER A 425 -4.46 -7.39 7.96
C SER A 425 -4.04 -8.27 6.78
N GLU A 426 -4.40 -7.89 5.55
CA GLU A 426 -3.99 -8.60 4.33
C GLU A 426 -2.62 -8.14 3.85
N PHE A 427 -2.05 -7.05 4.39
CA PHE A 427 -0.69 -6.63 4.06
C PHE A 427 0.36 -7.53 4.72
N LEU A 428 0.05 -8.06 5.90
CA LEU A 428 0.93 -8.93 6.66
C LEU A 428 0.64 -10.43 6.41
N PRO A 429 1.63 -11.31 6.67
CA PRO A 429 1.40 -12.76 6.66
C PRO A 429 0.26 -13.17 7.59
N GLN A 430 -0.60 -14.09 7.14
CA GLN A 430 -1.80 -14.51 7.89
C GLN A 430 -1.51 -15.26 9.19
N ASN A 431 -0.27 -15.70 9.37
CA ASN A 431 0.28 -16.37 10.54
C ASN A 431 1.09 -15.42 11.46
N SER A 432 1.12 -14.12 11.16
CA SER A 432 1.77 -13.14 12.03
C SER A 432 1.06 -13.03 13.40
N PRO A 433 1.81 -12.79 14.49
CA PRO A 433 1.22 -12.61 15.82
C PRO A 433 0.14 -11.53 15.86
N SER A 434 0.35 -10.39 15.17
CA SER A 434 -0.64 -9.30 15.15
C SER A 434 -1.94 -9.70 14.47
N VAL A 435 -1.88 -10.43 13.34
CA VAL A 435 -3.06 -10.90 12.60
C VAL A 435 -3.81 -11.99 13.36
N VAL A 436 -3.08 -12.94 13.97
CA VAL A 436 -3.69 -13.98 14.81
C VAL A 436 -4.38 -13.35 16.03
N GLY A 437 -3.71 -12.41 16.70
CA GLY A 437 -4.28 -11.68 17.83
C GLY A 437 -5.51 -10.86 17.46
N LEU A 438 -5.50 -10.21 16.28
CA LEU A 438 -6.66 -9.45 15.78
C LEU A 438 -7.86 -10.38 15.52
N ARG A 439 -7.61 -11.55 14.92
CA ARG A 439 -8.68 -12.54 14.66
C ARG A 439 -9.32 -13.01 15.95
N PHE A 440 -8.50 -13.37 16.94
CA PHE A 440 -8.99 -13.78 18.26
C PHE A 440 -9.78 -12.65 18.93
N LEU A 441 -9.27 -11.42 18.88
CA LEU A 441 -9.96 -10.25 19.44
C LEU A 441 -11.34 -10.06 18.79
N CYS A 442 -11.43 -10.07 17.46
CA CYS A 442 -12.70 -9.89 16.75
C CYS A 442 -13.70 -11.04 16.94
N GLU A 443 -13.25 -12.23 17.35
CA GLU A 443 -14.12 -13.36 17.67
C GLU A 443 -14.82 -13.17 19.03
N LYS A 444 -14.09 -12.65 20.03
CA LYS A 444 -14.55 -12.59 21.43
C LYS A 444 -14.96 -11.20 21.91
N PHE A 445 -14.47 -10.15 21.25
CA PHE A 445 -14.60 -8.75 21.65
C PHE A 445 -14.93 -7.86 20.44
N ALA A 446 -15.21 -6.59 20.71
CA ALA A 446 -15.35 -5.55 19.70
C ALA A 446 -14.03 -5.32 18.97
N GLY A 447 -14.10 -5.08 17.65
CA GLY A 447 -12.92 -4.81 16.82
C GLY A 447 -12.13 -3.55 17.25
N VAL A 448 -10.88 -3.42 16.82
CA VAL A 448 -10.03 -2.24 17.14
C VAL A 448 -10.31 -1.00 16.30
N SER A 449 -11.09 -1.15 15.22
CA SER A 449 -11.46 -0.04 14.34
C SER A 449 -12.68 0.68 14.87
N SER A 450 -12.64 2.01 14.90
CA SER A 450 -13.79 2.84 15.26
C SER A 450 -14.24 3.75 14.10
N LEU A 451 -15.54 3.79 13.89
CA LEU A 451 -16.21 4.87 13.18
C LEU A 451 -16.56 5.95 14.20
N GLU A 452 -16.02 7.14 14.00
CA GLU A 452 -16.25 8.27 14.90
C GLU A 452 -17.31 9.18 14.31
N MET A 453 -18.19 9.69 15.16
CA MET A 453 -19.23 10.64 14.80
C MET A 453 -19.26 11.75 15.83
N THR A 454 -19.69 12.93 15.40
CA THR A 454 -19.86 14.06 16.29
C THR A 454 -21.16 14.77 16.04
N LEU A 455 -21.79 15.26 17.10
CA LEU A 455 -22.76 16.32 17.02
C LEU A 455 -22.22 17.57 17.71
N SER A 456 -22.40 18.74 17.10
CA SER A 456 -22.00 20.03 17.66
C SER A 456 -23.08 21.09 17.54
N GLY A 457 -23.14 22.01 18.50
CA GLY A 457 -24.03 23.18 18.50
C GLY A 457 -23.43 24.32 19.33
N PRO A 458 -24.24 25.30 19.77
CA PRO A 458 -23.78 26.33 20.70
C PRO A 458 -23.41 25.75 22.09
N PRO A 459 -22.71 26.51 22.94
CA PRO A 459 -22.43 26.13 24.32
C PRO A 459 -23.66 25.61 25.06
N GLU A 460 -23.44 24.60 25.90
CA GLU A 460 -24.42 23.96 26.79
C GLU A 460 -25.53 23.17 26.08
N ILE A 461 -25.47 23.01 24.75
CA ILE A 461 -26.54 22.33 23.98
C ILE A 461 -26.74 20.87 24.42
N PHE A 462 -25.69 20.17 24.83
CA PHE A 462 -25.80 18.77 25.28
C PHE A 462 -26.24 18.62 26.74
N LYS A 463 -26.71 19.70 27.38
CA LYS A 463 -27.55 19.64 28.59
C LYS A 463 -29.05 19.59 28.26
N GLU A 464 -29.42 19.87 27.00
CA GLU A 464 -30.81 19.78 26.55
C GLU A 464 -31.21 18.30 26.36
N PRO A 465 -32.34 17.84 26.96
CA PRO A 465 -32.85 16.48 26.79
C PRO A 465 -33.02 16.08 25.32
N GLU A 466 -33.50 16.98 24.47
CA GLU A 466 -33.73 16.71 23.05
C GLU A 466 -32.41 16.40 22.31
N ALA A 467 -31.33 17.13 22.61
CA ALA A 467 -30.02 16.89 22.01
C ALA A 467 -29.44 15.54 22.47
N LEU A 468 -29.54 15.21 23.76
CA LEU A 468 -29.10 13.91 24.29
C LEU A 468 -29.95 12.74 23.79
N LYS A 469 -31.26 12.94 23.59
CA LYS A 469 -32.14 11.95 22.94
C LYS A 469 -31.74 11.74 21.49
N ALA A 470 -31.28 12.77 20.77
CA ALA A 470 -30.75 12.60 19.41
C ALA A 470 -29.46 11.75 19.41
N VAL A 471 -28.55 12.00 20.36
CA VAL A 471 -27.35 11.16 20.58
C VAL A 471 -27.74 9.71 20.88
N SER A 472 -28.68 9.50 21.81
CA SER A 472 -29.17 8.16 22.15
C SER A 472 -29.80 7.46 20.95
N LYS A 473 -30.67 8.13 20.18
CA LYS A 473 -31.30 7.53 18.99
C LYS A 473 -30.27 7.11 17.95
N LEU A 474 -29.22 7.92 17.74
CA LEU A 474 -28.13 7.56 16.85
C LEU A 474 -27.37 6.34 17.37
N GLN A 475 -27.09 6.29 18.68
CA GLN A 475 -26.48 5.12 19.31
C GLN A 475 -27.33 3.85 19.12
N ASP A 476 -28.63 3.92 19.44
CA ASP A 476 -29.54 2.78 19.33
C ASP A 476 -29.62 2.27 17.87
N PHE A 477 -29.62 3.19 16.89
CA PHE A 477 -29.53 2.83 15.47
C PHE A 477 -28.20 2.14 15.14
N LEU A 478 -27.07 2.68 15.58
CA LEU A 478 -25.75 2.09 15.33
C LEU A 478 -25.64 0.69 15.94
N GLU A 479 -26.11 0.49 17.17
CA GLU A 479 -26.13 -0.81 17.85
C GLU A 479 -27.01 -1.84 17.13
N SER A 480 -28.03 -1.40 16.39
CA SER A 480 -28.86 -2.28 15.56
C SER A 480 -28.16 -2.82 14.30
N LEU A 481 -27.03 -2.22 13.91
CA LEU A 481 -26.32 -2.59 12.70
C LEU A 481 -25.43 -3.82 12.95
N PRO A 482 -25.54 -4.89 12.12
CA PRO A 482 -24.74 -6.11 12.32
C PRO A 482 -23.23 -5.89 12.15
N GLU A 483 -22.82 -4.81 11.50
CA GLU A 483 -21.43 -4.39 11.31
C GLU A 483 -20.80 -3.73 12.54
N VAL A 484 -21.63 -3.23 13.46
CA VAL A 484 -21.21 -2.51 14.67
C VAL A 484 -21.15 -3.49 15.85
N ASP A 485 -20.04 -3.52 16.56
CA ASP A 485 -19.87 -4.38 17.73
C ASP A 485 -20.29 -3.69 19.02
N LYS A 486 -20.00 -2.39 19.13
CA LYS A 486 -20.26 -1.60 20.34
C LYS A 486 -20.26 -0.10 20.05
N VAL A 487 -21.05 0.65 20.81
CA VAL A 487 -21.14 2.10 20.68
C VAL A 487 -20.98 2.76 22.04
N TYR A 488 -20.21 3.83 22.08
CA TYR A 488 -20.00 4.64 23.27
C TYR A 488 -20.34 6.09 22.96
N SER A 489 -21.08 6.73 23.85
CA SER A 489 -21.43 8.13 23.75
C SER A 489 -21.56 8.77 25.12
N PHE A 490 -21.63 10.11 25.13
CA PHE A 490 -21.96 10.87 26.33
C PHE A 490 -23.35 10.49 26.90
N ALA A 491 -24.27 10.00 26.06
CA ALA A 491 -25.59 9.57 26.51
C ALA A 491 -25.53 8.36 27.47
N ASN A 492 -24.56 7.44 27.33
CA ASN A 492 -24.39 6.31 28.26
C ASN A 492 -24.16 6.81 29.70
N PHE A 493 -23.33 7.86 29.87
CA PHE A 493 -23.06 8.44 31.19
C PHE A 493 -24.31 9.06 31.80
N VAL A 494 -25.06 9.85 31.03
CA VAL A 494 -26.28 10.50 31.52
C VAL A 494 -27.34 9.46 31.92
N LYS A 495 -27.54 8.41 31.11
CA LYS A 495 -28.42 7.28 31.46
C LYS A 495 -27.97 6.58 32.74
N LYS A 496 -26.64 6.41 32.91
CA LYS A 496 -26.07 5.75 34.10
C LYS A 496 -26.20 6.60 35.36
N PHE A 497 -26.02 7.92 35.27
CA PHE A 497 -26.30 8.84 36.37
C PHE A 497 -27.78 8.75 36.78
N ASN A 498 -28.69 8.78 35.80
CA ASN A 498 -30.12 8.66 36.10
C ASN A 498 -30.46 7.33 36.78
N GLN A 499 -29.93 6.22 36.28
CA GLN A 499 -30.10 4.91 36.90
C GLN A 499 -29.53 4.87 38.33
N ALA A 500 -28.35 5.44 38.57
CA ALA A 500 -27.72 5.46 39.88
C ALA A 500 -28.57 6.25 40.90
N MET A 501 -29.12 7.40 40.48
CA MET A 501 -30.01 8.22 41.29
C MET A 501 -31.35 7.55 41.64
N HIS A 502 -31.70 6.47 40.95
CA HIS A 502 -32.93 5.70 41.15
C HIS A 502 -32.62 4.27 41.61
N GLU A 503 -31.71 4.12 42.57
CA GLU A 503 -31.37 2.86 43.24
C GLU A 503 -30.87 1.75 42.29
N GLY A 504 -30.36 2.12 41.10
CA GLY A 504 -29.85 1.17 40.13
C GLY A 504 -30.92 0.46 39.28
N LYS A 505 -32.19 0.88 39.35
CA LYS A 505 -33.31 0.26 38.62
C LYS A 505 -33.14 0.40 37.09
N GLU A 506 -33.32 -0.70 36.36
CA GLU A 506 -33.09 -0.75 34.90
C GLU A 506 -34.02 0.18 34.11
N GLU A 507 -35.26 0.39 34.58
CA GLU A 507 -36.24 1.29 33.96
C GLU A 507 -35.79 2.76 33.92
N PHE A 508 -34.85 3.16 34.79
CA PHE A 508 -34.28 4.50 34.82
C PHE A 508 -32.99 4.66 34.01
N TYR A 509 -32.56 3.63 33.26
CA TYR A 509 -31.48 3.73 32.26
C TYR A 509 -31.96 4.48 31.00
N THR A 510 -32.42 5.71 31.19
CA THR A 510 -32.99 6.59 30.17
C THR A 510 -32.44 8.01 30.33
N ILE A 511 -32.60 8.84 29.29
CA ILE A 511 -32.24 10.25 29.34
C ILE A 511 -33.34 11.00 30.10
N PRO A 512 -33.00 11.78 31.15
CA PRO A 512 -33.99 12.59 31.86
C PRO A 512 -34.66 13.63 30.96
N ASP A 513 -35.93 13.94 31.25
CA ASP A 513 -36.70 14.92 30.48
C ASP A 513 -36.44 16.38 30.87
N SER A 514 -35.65 16.62 31.93
CA SER A 514 -35.36 17.96 32.46
C SER A 514 -33.89 18.34 32.27
N ARG A 515 -33.66 19.51 31.68
CA ARG A 515 -32.33 20.14 31.56
C ARG A 515 -31.67 20.35 32.92
N ASP A 516 -32.43 20.80 33.92
CA ASP A 516 -31.89 21.11 35.24
C ASP A 516 -31.44 19.85 35.97
N LEU A 517 -32.17 18.74 35.78
CA LEU A 517 -31.81 17.44 36.34
C LEU A 517 -30.51 16.90 35.71
N ILE A 518 -30.37 17.03 34.38
CA ILE A 518 -29.11 16.68 33.69
C ILE A 518 -27.96 17.55 34.21
N ALA A 519 -28.17 18.86 34.35
CA ALA A 519 -27.16 19.77 34.88
C ALA A 519 -26.74 19.41 36.31
N GLN A 520 -27.70 19.01 37.16
CA GLN A 520 -27.43 18.54 38.52
C GLN A 520 -26.60 17.26 38.53
N TYR A 521 -26.89 16.29 37.66
CA TYR A 521 -26.10 15.06 37.55
C TYR A 521 -24.65 15.34 37.15
N LEU A 522 -24.45 16.27 36.21
CA LEU A 522 -23.11 16.68 35.78
C LEU A 522 -22.34 17.40 36.90
N LEU A 523 -23.02 18.22 37.70
CA LEU A 523 -22.44 18.86 38.87
C LEU A 523 -22.04 17.86 39.96
N LEU A 524 -22.91 16.88 40.26
CA LEU A 524 -22.57 15.82 41.21
C LEU A 524 -21.37 15.01 40.71
N PHE A 525 -21.33 14.72 39.41
CA PHE A 525 -20.20 14.00 38.82
C PHE A 525 -18.90 14.81 38.89
N SER A 526 -18.93 16.13 38.64
CA SER A 526 -17.74 16.98 38.74
C SER A 526 -17.16 16.99 40.17
N MET A 527 -18.03 16.91 41.19
CA MET A 527 -17.60 16.81 42.60
C MET A 527 -16.84 15.52 42.92
N THR A 528 -16.94 14.46 42.09
CA THR A 528 -16.19 13.22 42.28
C THR A 528 -14.71 13.34 41.89
N GLY A 529 -14.32 14.43 41.21
CA GLY A 529 -12.96 14.64 40.70
C GLY A 529 -12.61 13.75 39.50
N ARG A 530 -13.59 13.12 38.84
CA ARG A 530 -13.41 12.19 37.72
C ARG A 530 -13.92 12.70 36.37
N GLU A 531 -13.86 14.02 36.19
CA GLU A 531 -14.25 14.73 34.97
C GLU A 531 -13.50 14.24 33.72
N ASP A 532 -12.29 13.68 33.90
CA ASP A 532 -11.46 13.05 32.87
C ASP A 532 -12.23 11.97 32.09
N LEU A 533 -13.11 11.22 32.76
CA LEU A 533 -13.92 10.17 32.16
C LEU A 533 -14.93 10.71 31.14
N LEU A 534 -15.45 11.93 31.35
CA LEU A 534 -16.37 12.58 30.42
C LEU A 534 -15.65 13.24 29.25
N GLY A 535 -14.43 13.76 29.48
CA GLY A 535 -13.65 14.50 28.48
C GLY A 535 -13.35 13.72 27.20
N ALA A 536 -13.42 12.38 27.24
CA ALA A 536 -13.28 11.53 26.05
C ALA A 536 -14.50 11.58 25.11
N PHE A 537 -15.67 12.05 25.58
CA PHE A 537 -16.96 12.00 24.89
C PHE A 537 -17.69 13.34 24.77
N ILE A 538 -17.35 14.32 25.61
CA ILE A 538 -17.94 15.66 25.58
C ILE A 538 -16.85 16.70 25.87
N ASN A 539 -16.91 17.85 25.19
CA ASN A 539 -16.01 18.96 25.48
C ASN A 539 -16.49 19.77 26.70
N TYR A 540 -15.60 20.62 27.23
CA TYR A 540 -15.80 21.32 28.50
C TYR A 540 -17.07 22.19 28.57
N ASP A 541 -17.44 22.85 27.46
CA ASP A 541 -18.63 23.72 27.39
C ASP A 541 -19.89 23.01 26.91
N TYR A 542 -19.86 21.67 26.81
CA TYR A 542 -20.98 20.83 26.38
C TYR A 542 -21.58 21.24 25.01
N SER A 543 -20.76 21.81 24.12
CA SER A 543 -21.15 22.21 22.76
C SER A 543 -20.86 21.14 21.71
N TRP A 544 -19.97 20.18 21.99
CA TRP A 544 -19.48 19.19 21.03
C TRP A 544 -19.36 17.83 21.71
N THR A 545 -20.09 16.83 21.19
CA THR A 545 -20.05 15.45 21.68
C THR A 545 -19.54 14.48 20.63
N ARG A 546 -18.90 13.41 21.09
CA ARG A 546 -18.40 12.28 20.31
C ARG A 546 -19.26 11.04 20.55
N ILE A 547 -19.53 10.32 19.46
CA ILE A 547 -20.08 8.97 19.45
C ILE A 547 -19.06 8.06 18.75
N SER A 548 -18.56 7.06 19.46
CA SER A 548 -17.56 6.12 18.97
C SER A 548 -18.19 4.75 18.77
N ALA A 549 -18.32 4.31 17.51
CA ALA A 549 -18.80 2.98 17.17
C ALA A 549 -17.60 2.06 16.83
N ARG A 550 -17.31 1.07 17.69
CA ARG A 550 -16.36 -0.01 17.36
C ARG A 550 -17.02 -0.96 16.38
N ILE A 551 -16.34 -1.23 15.27
CA ILE A 551 -16.88 -2.02 14.17
C ILE A 551 -16.10 -3.31 13.97
N LYS A 552 -16.76 -4.29 13.36
CA LYS A 552 -16.13 -5.54 12.95
C LYS A 552 -14.99 -5.27 11.95
N SER A 553 -14.01 -6.17 11.91
CA SER A 553 -12.95 -6.12 10.90
C SER A 553 -13.54 -6.37 9.50
N MET A 554 -13.74 -5.30 8.74
CA MET A 554 -14.20 -5.33 7.37
C MET A 554 -13.25 -4.58 6.44
N GLY A 555 -13.52 -4.69 5.16
CA GLY A 555 -12.79 -3.96 4.15
C GLY A 555 -13.34 -2.56 3.88
N SER A 556 -12.56 -1.76 3.16
CA SER A 556 -12.90 -0.45 2.59
C SER A 556 -14.28 -0.37 1.93
N LYS A 557 -14.76 -1.40 1.23
CA LYS A 557 -16.11 -1.40 0.65
C LYS A 557 -17.18 -1.42 1.74
N GLY A 558 -17.03 -2.30 2.74
CA GLY A 558 -17.91 -2.39 3.89
C GLY A 558 -17.92 -1.09 4.70
N HIS A 559 -16.74 -0.47 4.89
CA HIS A 559 -16.64 0.84 5.53
C HIS A 559 -17.44 1.91 4.79
N LEU A 560 -17.35 1.97 3.46
CA LEU A 560 -18.08 2.95 2.65
C LEU A 560 -19.59 2.73 2.69
N GLU A 561 -20.04 1.48 2.66
CA GLU A 561 -21.47 1.14 2.78
C GLU A 561 -22.02 1.49 4.16
N LEU A 562 -21.31 1.14 5.24
CA LEU A 562 -21.68 1.50 6.60
C LEU A 562 -21.76 3.01 6.76
N LEU A 563 -20.75 3.74 6.28
CA LEU A 563 -20.71 5.19 6.37
C LEU A 563 -21.91 5.84 5.67
N ARG A 564 -22.23 5.40 4.45
CA ARG A 564 -23.41 5.90 3.71
C ARG A 564 -24.72 5.59 4.43
N LYS A 565 -24.86 4.40 5.02
CA LYS A 565 -26.05 4.04 5.82
C LYS A 565 -26.20 5.00 7.01
N VAL A 566 -25.11 5.27 7.72
CA VAL A 566 -25.09 6.15 8.89
C VAL A 566 -25.40 7.59 8.52
N GLU A 567 -24.74 8.14 7.49
CA GLU A 567 -24.96 9.51 7.02
C GLU A 567 -26.40 9.71 6.52
N ALA A 568 -26.93 8.76 5.72
CA ALA A 568 -28.30 8.83 5.23
C ALA A 568 -29.35 8.72 6.36
N TRP A 569 -29.09 7.88 7.38
CA TRP A 569 -29.96 7.80 8.54
C TRP A 569 -29.92 9.09 9.37
N ALA A 570 -28.72 9.63 9.60
CA ALA A 570 -28.52 10.87 10.35
C ALA A 570 -29.25 12.05 9.68
N ASP A 571 -29.10 12.22 8.36
CA ASP A 571 -29.75 13.29 7.59
C ASP A 571 -31.28 13.24 7.67
N LYS A 572 -31.85 12.03 7.79
CA LYS A 572 -33.29 11.81 7.85
C LYS A 572 -33.87 11.93 9.27
N ASN A 573 -33.14 11.49 10.29
CA ASN A 573 -33.70 11.24 11.63
C ASN A 573 -33.18 12.20 12.71
N LEU A 574 -32.02 12.85 12.52
CA LEU A 574 -31.51 13.79 13.51
C LEU A 574 -32.16 15.17 13.36
N PRO A 575 -32.48 15.84 14.47
CA PRO A 575 -32.99 17.21 14.43
C PRO A 575 -31.90 18.15 13.90
N LYS A 576 -32.27 19.03 12.97
CA LYS A 576 -31.36 20.08 12.46
C LYS A 576 -31.21 21.23 13.45
N THR A 577 -32.18 21.40 14.34
CA THR A 577 -32.18 22.40 15.40
C THR A 577 -32.78 21.81 16.67
N VAL A 578 -32.25 22.21 17.82
CA VAL A 578 -32.79 21.92 19.16
C VAL A 578 -33.04 23.27 19.83
N ASN A 579 -34.27 23.54 20.27
CA ASN A 579 -34.67 24.84 20.83
C ASN A 579 -34.25 26.05 19.95
N GLY A 580 -34.39 25.94 18.62
CA GLY A 580 -33.99 26.97 17.66
C GLY A 580 -32.48 27.11 17.42
N LYS A 581 -31.64 26.35 18.13
CA LYS A 581 -30.17 26.35 17.96
C LYS A 581 -29.77 25.26 16.96
N LYS A 582 -28.87 25.59 16.03
CA LYS A 582 -28.38 24.64 15.02
C LYS A 582 -27.62 23.47 15.66
N LEU A 583 -27.89 22.27 15.18
CA LEU A 583 -27.16 21.04 15.51
C LEU A 583 -26.51 20.51 14.23
N GLU A 584 -25.20 20.27 14.26
CA GLU A 584 -24.42 19.81 13.12
C GLU A 584 -23.87 18.41 13.38
N PHE A 585 -24.19 17.47 12.50
CA PHE A 585 -23.69 16.11 12.52
C PHE A 585 -22.51 15.95 11.53
N ARG A 586 -21.46 15.24 11.95
CA ARG A 586 -20.34 14.85 11.08
C ARG A 586 -19.83 13.46 11.43
N THR A 587 -19.36 12.74 10.40
CA THR A 587 -18.58 11.51 10.54
C THR A 587 -17.09 11.82 10.44
N THR A 588 -16.24 11.07 11.13
CA THR A 588 -14.78 11.19 11.10
C THR A 588 -14.12 9.87 11.54
N GLY A 589 -12.85 9.93 11.94
CA GLY A 589 -12.09 8.78 12.39
C GLY A 589 -11.41 8.02 11.24
N ILE A 590 -10.64 7.00 11.62
CA ILE A 590 -9.80 6.23 10.70
C ILE A 590 -10.65 5.53 9.63
N VAL A 591 -11.85 5.05 9.97
CA VAL A 591 -12.77 4.38 9.03
C VAL A 591 -13.22 5.33 7.92
N LYS A 592 -13.58 6.58 8.23
CA LYS A 592 -13.92 7.61 7.22
C LYS A 592 -12.72 7.89 6.31
N LEU A 593 -11.53 8.07 6.91
CA LEU A 593 -10.31 8.31 6.14
C LEU A 593 -10.01 7.16 5.17
N TYR A 594 -10.18 5.90 5.57
CA TYR A 594 -10.03 4.75 4.67
C TYR A 594 -11.00 4.78 3.50
N ALA A 595 -12.27 5.12 3.74
CA ALA A 595 -13.28 5.23 2.70
C ALA A 595 -12.94 6.35 1.69
N VAL A 596 -12.47 7.49 2.18
CA VAL A 596 -12.03 8.64 1.36
C VAL A 596 -10.79 8.27 0.54
N ILE A 597 -9.76 7.68 1.16
CA ILE A 597 -8.54 7.20 0.50
C ILE A 597 -8.86 6.19 -0.61
N THR A 598 -9.74 5.23 -0.34
CA THR A 598 -10.13 4.20 -1.31
C THR A 598 -10.85 4.82 -2.52
N THR A 599 -11.77 5.76 -2.29
CA THR A 599 -12.47 6.46 -3.37
C THR A 599 -11.50 7.33 -4.18
N ALA A 600 -10.60 8.04 -3.49
CA ALA A 600 -9.56 8.86 -4.12
C ALA A 600 -8.59 8.00 -4.96
N LEU A 601 -8.28 6.78 -4.51
CA LEU A 601 -7.44 5.81 -5.20
C LEU A 601 -8.05 5.39 -6.54
N ILE A 602 -9.31 4.94 -6.54
CA ILE A 602 -9.99 4.47 -7.76
C ILE A 602 -10.01 5.58 -8.81
N ASN A 603 -10.44 6.77 -8.41
CA ASN A 603 -10.54 7.94 -9.31
C ASN A 603 -9.16 8.38 -9.80
N SER A 604 -8.16 8.41 -8.92
CA SER A 604 -6.78 8.76 -9.28
C SER A 604 -6.20 7.75 -10.27
N GLN A 605 -6.50 6.46 -10.12
CA GLN A 605 -5.94 5.44 -10.99
C GLN A 605 -6.57 5.46 -12.38
N LEU A 606 -7.89 5.57 -12.49
CA LEU A 606 -8.54 5.68 -13.80
C LEU A 606 -8.03 6.90 -14.57
N LYS A 607 -7.86 8.03 -13.86
CA LYS A 607 -7.26 9.23 -14.44
C LYS A 607 -5.81 9.01 -14.86
N SER A 608 -4.98 8.39 -14.01
CA SER A 608 -3.55 8.15 -14.29
C SER A 608 -3.37 7.19 -15.47
N LEU A 609 -4.17 6.13 -15.55
CA LEU A 609 -4.14 5.16 -16.66
C LEU A 609 -4.60 5.82 -17.96
N GLY A 610 -5.68 6.60 -17.94
CA GLY A 610 -6.15 7.36 -19.10
C GLY A 610 -5.09 8.35 -19.60
N LEU A 611 -4.45 9.09 -18.69
CA LEU A 611 -3.36 10.01 -19.03
C LEU A 611 -2.16 9.27 -19.61
N ALA A 612 -1.74 8.16 -19.00
CA ALA A 612 -0.65 7.34 -19.51
C ALA A 612 -0.96 6.84 -20.92
N LEU A 613 -2.16 6.31 -21.16
CA LEU A 613 -2.59 5.83 -22.48
C LEU A 613 -2.53 6.96 -23.52
N VAL A 614 -3.08 8.14 -23.20
CA VAL A 614 -3.07 9.29 -24.11
C VAL A 614 -1.65 9.75 -24.42
N PHE A 615 -0.83 10.00 -23.40
CA PHE A 615 0.53 10.51 -23.63
C PHE A 615 1.44 9.50 -24.33
N ILE A 616 1.37 8.22 -23.97
CA ILE A 616 2.13 7.17 -24.64
C ILE A 616 1.67 7.03 -26.09
N THR A 617 0.36 7.07 -26.37
CA THR A 617 -0.17 7.04 -27.74
C THR A 617 0.36 8.23 -28.55
N ILE A 618 0.38 9.43 -27.97
CA ILE A 618 0.94 10.63 -28.62
C ILE A 618 2.43 10.43 -28.93
N LEU A 619 3.21 9.93 -27.97
CA LEU A 619 4.63 9.64 -28.18
C LEU A 619 4.84 8.60 -29.29
N MET A 620 4.03 7.55 -29.33
CA MET A 620 4.06 6.55 -30.39
C MET A 620 3.72 7.14 -31.77
N ILE A 621 2.71 8.01 -31.86
CA ILE A 621 2.34 8.69 -33.12
C ILE A 621 3.48 9.59 -33.60
N ILE A 622 4.06 10.39 -32.69
CA ILE A 622 5.18 11.29 -33.00
C ILE A 622 6.39 10.48 -33.48
N HIS A 623 6.75 9.44 -32.74
CA HIS A 623 7.92 8.62 -33.07
C HIS A 623 7.74 7.86 -34.38
N MET A 624 6.60 7.20 -34.56
CA MET A 624 6.29 6.47 -35.79
C MET A 624 6.10 7.41 -36.98
N ARG A 625 5.90 8.71 -36.73
CA ARG A 625 5.51 9.74 -37.73
C ARG A 625 4.29 9.31 -38.54
N SER A 626 3.37 8.62 -37.87
CA SER A 626 2.19 8.03 -38.50
C SER A 626 1.12 7.76 -37.45
N LEU A 627 -0.03 8.40 -37.64
CA LEU A 627 -1.22 8.19 -36.79
C LEU A 627 -1.64 6.72 -36.78
N LYS A 628 -1.65 6.09 -37.96
CA LYS A 628 -2.07 4.70 -38.12
C LYS A 628 -1.13 3.72 -37.40
N ILE A 629 0.20 3.88 -37.57
CA ILE A 629 1.17 2.99 -36.91
C ILE A 629 1.12 3.21 -35.40
N GLY A 630 1.07 4.46 -34.94
CA GLY A 630 0.95 4.79 -33.52
C GLY A 630 -0.28 4.14 -32.86
N LEU A 631 -1.46 4.31 -33.44
CA LEU A 631 -2.70 3.73 -32.88
C LEU A 631 -2.70 2.20 -32.90
N VAL A 632 -2.31 1.57 -34.01
CA VAL A 632 -2.28 0.10 -34.13
C VAL A 632 -1.25 -0.51 -33.18
N SER A 633 -0.13 0.18 -32.94
CA SER A 633 0.92 -0.27 -32.01
C SER A 633 0.46 -0.31 -30.54
N MET A 634 -0.59 0.42 -30.17
CA MET A 634 -1.11 0.37 -28.79
C MET A 634 -1.90 -0.91 -28.49
N ILE A 635 -2.42 -1.59 -29.51
CA ILE A 635 -3.23 -2.81 -29.34
C ILE A 635 -2.47 -3.93 -28.58
N PRO A 636 -1.26 -4.36 -29.02
CA PRO A 636 -0.51 -5.40 -28.30
C PRO A 636 -0.02 -4.94 -26.92
N ASN A 637 -0.02 -3.63 -26.65
CA ASN A 637 0.38 -3.05 -25.36
C ASN A 637 -0.76 -2.97 -24.33
N VAL A 638 -2.00 -2.76 -24.78
CA VAL A 638 -3.18 -2.69 -23.91
C VAL A 638 -3.71 -4.08 -23.54
N ILE A 639 -3.62 -5.05 -24.45
CA ILE A 639 -4.12 -6.42 -24.23
C ILE A 639 -3.51 -7.10 -22.99
N PRO A 640 -2.19 -7.09 -22.75
CA PRO A 640 -1.57 -7.65 -21.54
C PRO A 640 -2.15 -7.08 -20.25
N ILE A 641 -2.50 -5.79 -20.24
CA ILE A 641 -3.10 -5.11 -19.09
C ILE A 641 -4.53 -5.62 -18.85
N ILE A 642 -5.33 -5.73 -19.91
CA ILE A 642 -6.68 -6.31 -19.84
C ILE A 642 -6.60 -7.74 -19.30
N ILE A 643 -5.68 -8.56 -19.84
CA ILE A 643 -5.46 -9.94 -19.39
C ILE A 643 -5.08 -9.98 -17.92
N THR A 644 -4.18 -9.11 -17.47
CA THR A 644 -3.75 -9.06 -16.06
C THR A 644 -4.90 -8.69 -15.13
N LEU A 645 -5.69 -7.67 -15.48
CA LEU A 645 -6.87 -7.29 -14.70
C LEU A 645 -7.91 -8.44 -14.68
N GLY A 646 -8.13 -9.11 -15.81
CA GLY A 646 -9.00 -10.27 -15.87
C GLY A 646 -8.53 -11.41 -14.99
N PHE A 647 -7.22 -11.71 -15.03
CA PHE A 647 -6.58 -12.72 -14.19
C PHE A 647 -6.76 -12.43 -12.69
N MET A 648 -6.67 -11.15 -12.28
CA MET A 648 -6.98 -10.75 -10.91
C MET A 648 -8.40 -11.14 -10.49
N GLY A 649 -9.40 -10.87 -11.33
CA GLY A 649 -10.79 -11.21 -11.01
C GLY A 649 -11.09 -12.71 -11.02
N TRP A 650 -10.38 -13.51 -11.82
CA TRP A 650 -10.51 -14.97 -11.79
C TRP A 650 -9.89 -15.60 -10.52
N LEU A 651 -8.83 -14.99 -9.99
CA LEU A 651 -8.13 -15.47 -8.80
C LEU A 651 -8.58 -14.79 -7.48
N ASP A 652 -9.64 -13.97 -7.51
CA ASP A 652 -10.11 -13.16 -6.37
C ASP A 652 -8.98 -12.31 -5.74
N ILE A 653 -8.06 -11.81 -6.58
CA ILE A 653 -7.01 -10.88 -6.15
C ILE A 653 -7.62 -9.47 -6.13
N ALA A 654 -7.70 -8.88 -4.95
CA ALA A 654 -8.26 -7.55 -4.76
C ALA A 654 -7.47 -6.45 -5.49
N LEU A 655 -8.22 -5.48 -6.01
CA LEU A 655 -7.67 -4.22 -6.47
C LEU A 655 -7.43 -3.32 -5.25
N ASN A 656 -6.16 -3.08 -4.92
CA ASN A 656 -5.70 -2.31 -3.77
C ASN A 656 -4.64 -1.28 -4.19
N VAL A 657 -4.10 -0.53 -3.24
CA VAL A 657 -3.14 0.57 -3.50
C VAL A 657 -1.94 0.16 -4.37
N ALA A 658 -1.43 -1.08 -4.24
CA ALA A 658 -0.32 -1.51 -5.08
C ALA A 658 -0.76 -2.15 -6.39
N THR A 659 -1.74 -3.05 -6.36
CA THR A 659 -2.17 -3.77 -7.58
C THR A 659 -2.81 -2.83 -8.60
N VAL A 660 -3.39 -1.71 -8.14
CA VAL A 660 -3.96 -0.69 -9.03
C VAL A 660 -2.90 -0.03 -9.91
N MET A 661 -1.65 0.11 -9.42
CA MET A 661 -0.57 0.79 -10.16
C MET A 661 -0.03 -0.04 -11.33
N ILE A 662 -0.25 -1.36 -11.32
CA ILE A 662 0.29 -2.30 -12.32
C ILE A 662 -0.09 -1.87 -13.73
N SER A 663 -1.33 -1.42 -13.96
CA SER A 663 -1.79 -1.03 -15.29
C SER A 663 -0.98 0.11 -15.91
N CYS A 664 -0.63 1.15 -15.13
CA CYS A 664 0.16 2.28 -15.63
C CYS A 664 1.63 1.88 -15.86
N ILE A 665 2.17 1.11 -14.90
CA ILE A 665 3.55 0.64 -14.92
C ILE A 665 3.79 -0.30 -16.09
N ALA A 666 2.95 -1.33 -16.21
CA ALA A 666 3.04 -2.31 -17.27
C ALA A 666 2.83 -1.67 -18.65
N LEU A 667 1.93 -0.70 -18.79
CA LEU A 667 1.78 0.05 -20.05
C LEU A 667 3.07 0.78 -20.44
N GLY A 668 3.73 1.43 -19.48
CA GLY A 668 4.98 2.15 -19.72
C GLY A 668 6.15 1.25 -20.08
N ILE A 669 6.15 -0.01 -19.63
CA ILE A 669 7.22 -0.99 -19.92
C ILE A 669 6.92 -1.78 -21.20
N ALA A 670 5.68 -2.23 -21.41
CA ALA A 670 5.31 -3.07 -22.55
C ALA A 670 5.60 -2.43 -23.91
N VAL A 671 5.44 -1.12 -24.00
CA VAL A 671 5.61 -0.36 -25.26
C VAL A 671 7.06 -0.34 -25.75
N ASP A 672 8.03 -0.64 -24.88
CA ASP A 672 9.46 -0.70 -25.18
C ASP A 672 9.77 -1.67 -26.34
N ASP A 673 9.35 -2.93 -26.19
CA ASP A 673 9.57 -3.99 -27.18
C ASP A 673 8.92 -3.63 -28.52
N THR A 674 7.70 -3.08 -28.48
CA THR A 674 6.99 -2.58 -29.67
C THR A 674 7.77 -1.48 -30.39
N ILE A 675 8.33 -0.50 -29.68
CA ILE A 675 9.15 0.58 -30.26
C ILE A 675 10.37 -0.01 -30.95
N HIS A 676 11.12 -0.86 -30.26
CA HIS A 676 12.32 -1.47 -30.82
C HIS A 676 12.02 -2.34 -32.04
N TYR A 677 10.92 -3.10 -32.01
CA TYR A 677 10.47 -3.90 -33.14
C TYR A 677 10.11 -3.01 -34.34
N LEU A 678 9.23 -2.02 -34.16
CA LEU A 678 8.76 -1.17 -35.25
C LEU A 678 9.86 -0.27 -35.83
N ALA A 679 10.76 0.25 -34.98
CA ALA A 679 11.91 1.02 -35.42
C ALA A 679 12.83 0.19 -36.32
N ARG A 680 13.10 -1.08 -35.94
CA ARG A 680 13.90 -1.98 -36.75
C ARG A 680 13.17 -2.39 -38.03
N TYR A 681 11.90 -2.76 -37.94
CA TYR A 681 11.07 -3.12 -39.10
C TYR A 681 11.07 -2.01 -40.15
N LYS A 682 10.86 -0.76 -39.74
CA LYS A 682 10.88 0.40 -40.64
C LYS A 682 12.24 0.61 -41.30
N HIS A 683 13.33 0.36 -40.57
CA HIS A 683 14.68 0.40 -41.11
C HIS A 683 14.91 -0.72 -42.15
N GLU A 684 14.47 -1.95 -41.86
CA GLU A 684 14.59 -3.11 -42.75
C GLU A 684 13.75 -2.94 -44.02
N VAL A 685 12.53 -2.39 -43.93
CA VAL A 685 11.68 -2.09 -45.10
C VAL A 685 12.29 -1.00 -45.97
N ARG A 686 12.92 0.02 -45.37
CA ARG A 686 13.56 1.12 -46.12
C ARG A 686 14.87 0.72 -46.79
N SER A 687 15.55 -0.28 -46.25
CA SER A 687 16.85 -0.75 -46.73
C SER A 687 16.73 -1.84 -47.80
N ASP A 688 15.53 -2.38 -48.01
CA ASP A 688 15.22 -3.38 -49.04
C ASP A 688 14.67 -2.68 -50.29
N GLU A 689 15.22 -3.00 -51.48
CA GLU A 689 14.85 -2.35 -52.75
C GLU A 689 13.38 -2.56 -53.09
N ASP A 690 12.85 -3.76 -52.83
CA ASP A 690 11.46 -4.14 -53.10
C ASP A 690 10.48 -3.77 -51.97
N ARG A 691 11.00 -3.26 -50.84
CA ARG A 691 10.23 -2.92 -49.63
C ARG A 691 9.25 -4.02 -49.19
N GLN A 692 9.68 -5.28 -49.32
CA GLN A 692 8.83 -6.43 -49.00
C GLN A 692 8.61 -6.54 -47.49
N ILE A 693 7.35 -6.63 -47.09
CA ILE A 693 6.94 -6.65 -45.67
C ILE A 693 7.44 -7.92 -44.97
N ILE A 694 7.24 -9.09 -45.59
CA ILE A 694 7.52 -10.39 -44.96
C ILE A 694 9.03 -10.61 -44.70
N PRO A 695 9.92 -10.43 -45.69
CA PRO A 695 11.37 -10.53 -45.44
C PRO A 695 11.88 -9.52 -44.41
N ALA A 696 11.33 -8.31 -44.39
CA ALA A 696 11.68 -7.29 -43.41
C ALA A 696 11.22 -7.67 -41.98
N MET A 697 10.04 -8.27 -41.83
CA MET A 697 9.57 -8.85 -40.57
C MET A 697 10.51 -9.95 -40.08
N ARG A 698 10.97 -10.84 -40.97
CA ARG A 698 11.93 -11.92 -40.64
C ARG A 698 13.25 -11.46 -40.14
N ARG A 699 13.83 -10.49 -40.83
CA ARG A 699 15.08 -9.85 -40.39
C ARG A 699 14.89 -9.11 -39.07
N THR A 700 13.71 -8.54 -38.83
CA THR A 700 13.39 -7.87 -37.56
C THR A 700 13.26 -8.87 -36.41
N MET A 701 12.50 -9.95 -36.59
CA MET A 701 12.27 -10.98 -35.58
C MET A 701 13.57 -11.66 -35.16
N LEU A 702 14.44 -11.99 -36.11
CA LEU A 702 15.71 -12.67 -35.84
C LEU A 702 16.74 -11.80 -35.11
N ASN A 703 16.69 -10.48 -35.28
CA ASN A 703 17.61 -9.54 -34.65
C ASN A 703 17.03 -8.97 -33.35
N THR A 704 15.95 -8.19 -33.46
CA THR A 704 15.33 -7.50 -32.33
C THR A 704 14.59 -8.48 -31.42
N GLY A 705 13.94 -9.52 -31.95
CA GLY A 705 13.17 -10.48 -31.15
C GLY A 705 13.96 -11.20 -30.06
N ARG A 706 15.26 -11.42 -30.25
CA ARG A 706 16.12 -11.96 -29.19
C ARG A 706 16.33 -10.98 -28.04
N ALA A 707 16.56 -9.71 -28.38
CA ALA A 707 16.71 -8.68 -27.37
C ALA A 707 15.43 -8.57 -26.54
N MET A 708 14.26 -8.55 -27.20
CA MET A 708 12.93 -8.52 -26.54
C MET A 708 12.72 -9.71 -25.58
N VAL A 709 13.09 -10.93 -25.99
CA VAL A 709 13.00 -12.10 -25.09
C VAL A 709 13.94 -11.95 -23.89
N TYR A 710 15.18 -11.49 -24.09
CA TYR A 710 16.12 -11.34 -22.99
C TYR A 710 15.73 -10.21 -22.03
N THR A 711 15.31 -9.06 -22.54
CA THR A 711 14.81 -7.95 -21.72
C THR A 711 13.59 -8.40 -20.93
N THR A 712 12.60 -9.01 -21.57
CA THR A 712 11.41 -9.50 -20.86
C THR A 712 11.73 -10.55 -19.80
N VAL A 713 12.60 -11.53 -20.07
CA VAL A 713 12.95 -12.56 -19.06
C VAL A 713 13.67 -11.92 -17.85
N VAL A 714 14.57 -10.96 -18.09
CA VAL A 714 15.23 -10.20 -17.02
C VAL A 714 14.21 -9.37 -16.25
N ILE A 715 13.31 -8.68 -16.95
CA ILE A 715 12.30 -7.80 -16.33
C ILE A 715 11.29 -8.62 -15.51
N ALA A 716 10.71 -9.66 -16.10
CA ALA A 716 9.79 -10.56 -15.44
C ALA A 716 10.45 -11.26 -14.24
N GLY A 717 11.67 -11.78 -14.41
CA GLY A 717 12.45 -12.38 -13.31
C GLY A 717 12.72 -11.38 -12.18
N GLY A 718 13.03 -10.13 -12.53
CA GLY A 718 13.19 -9.02 -11.59
C GLY A 718 11.95 -8.73 -10.76
N PHE A 719 10.78 -8.67 -11.40
CA PHE A 719 9.49 -8.50 -10.70
C PHE A 719 9.10 -9.73 -9.89
N PHE A 720 9.40 -10.94 -10.37
CA PHE A 720 9.14 -12.17 -9.62
C PHE A 720 9.96 -12.25 -8.32
N ILE A 721 11.06 -11.51 -8.15
CA ILE A 721 11.71 -11.40 -6.84
C ILE A 721 10.76 -10.84 -5.79
N LEU A 722 9.92 -9.87 -6.16
CA LEU A 722 8.94 -9.32 -5.23
C LEU A 722 7.92 -10.37 -4.77
N SER A 723 7.79 -11.51 -5.46
CA SER A 723 6.95 -12.63 -4.97
C SER A 723 7.45 -13.23 -3.66
N PHE A 724 8.76 -13.13 -3.37
CA PHE A 724 9.36 -13.55 -2.10
C PHE A 724 9.11 -12.55 -0.97
N SER A 725 8.55 -11.37 -1.28
CA SER A 725 8.14 -10.38 -0.29
C SER A 725 7.29 -11.02 0.81
N SER A 726 7.57 -10.63 2.04
CA SER A 726 6.73 -10.98 3.17
C SER A 726 5.48 -10.11 3.26
N PHE A 727 5.47 -8.93 2.63
CA PHE A 727 4.23 -8.21 2.33
C PHE A 727 3.48 -8.87 1.18
N LEU A 728 2.25 -9.32 1.44
CA LEU A 728 1.40 -9.99 0.45
C LEU A 728 1.08 -9.07 -0.74
N THR A 729 0.86 -7.78 -0.47
CA THR A 729 0.59 -6.78 -1.50
C THR A 729 1.75 -6.64 -2.50
N ASN A 730 2.99 -6.65 -2.01
CA ASN A 730 4.18 -6.60 -2.85
C ASN A 730 4.39 -7.91 -3.61
N ARG A 731 4.06 -9.04 -2.99
CA ARG A 731 4.06 -10.36 -3.65
C ARG A 731 3.09 -10.39 -4.83
N ALA A 732 1.85 -9.96 -4.62
CA ALA A 732 0.86 -9.88 -5.68
C ALA A 732 1.32 -8.96 -6.80
N PHE A 733 1.86 -7.78 -6.46
CA PHE A 733 2.43 -6.84 -7.42
C PHE A 733 3.54 -7.48 -8.28
N GLY A 734 4.48 -8.20 -7.67
CA GLY A 734 5.56 -8.88 -8.38
C GLY A 734 5.09 -9.96 -9.34
N ILE A 735 4.18 -10.82 -8.86
CA ILE A 735 3.62 -11.92 -9.66
C ILE A 735 2.84 -11.36 -10.86
N LEU A 736 1.91 -10.44 -10.59
CA LEU A 736 1.06 -9.87 -11.63
C LEU A 736 1.90 -9.11 -12.66
N THR A 737 2.82 -8.24 -12.23
CA THR A 737 3.67 -7.51 -13.17
C THR A 737 4.55 -8.46 -14.01
N GLY A 738 5.13 -9.50 -13.39
CA GLY A 738 5.92 -10.51 -14.12
C GLY A 738 5.09 -11.24 -15.19
N VAL A 739 3.85 -11.62 -14.85
CA VAL A 739 2.89 -12.21 -15.81
C VAL A 739 2.53 -11.20 -16.90
N THR A 740 2.34 -9.93 -16.58
CA THR A 740 2.05 -8.88 -17.57
C THR A 740 3.20 -8.73 -18.56
N MET A 741 4.46 -8.80 -18.10
CA MET A 741 5.63 -8.69 -18.99
C MET A 741 5.74 -9.89 -19.94
N ILE A 742 5.48 -11.10 -19.44
CA ILE A 742 5.45 -12.30 -20.28
C ILE A 742 4.33 -12.21 -21.32
N THR A 743 3.14 -11.78 -20.91
CA THR A 743 2.00 -11.62 -21.83
C THR A 743 2.23 -10.49 -22.84
N ALA A 744 2.94 -9.41 -22.47
CA ALA A 744 3.37 -8.35 -23.38
C ALA A 744 4.33 -8.86 -24.45
N LEU A 745 5.36 -9.62 -24.07
CA LEU A 745 6.25 -10.27 -25.04
C LEU A 745 5.50 -11.20 -25.99
N LEU A 746 4.54 -12.00 -25.48
CA LEU A 746 3.73 -12.86 -26.34
C LEU A 746 2.88 -12.04 -27.32
N ALA A 747 2.31 -10.91 -26.87
CA ALA A 747 1.58 -10.00 -27.75
C ALA A 747 2.49 -9.39 -28.83
N ASP A 748 3.71 -9.00 -28.50
CA ASP A 748 4.66 -8.42 -29.44
C ASP A 748 5.31 -9.44 -30.39
N LEU A 749 5.46 -10.69 -29.97
CA LEU A 749 5.98 -11.76 -30.83
C LEU A 749 4.90 -12.37 -31.74
N LEU A 750 3.64 -12.42 -31.29
CA LEU A 750 2.55 -13.09 -32.02
C LEU A 750 1.61 -12.10 -32.70
N LEU A 751 1.06 -11.14 -31.96
CA LEU A 751 0.01 -10.25 -32.45
C LEU A 751 0.56 -9.07 -33.25
N LEU A 752 1.61 -8.40 -32.77
CA LEU A 752 2.19 -7.24 -33.45
C LEU A 752 2.58 -7.53 -34.92
N PRO A 753 3.25 -8.65 -35.26
CA PRO A 753 3.61 -8.94 -36.64
C PRO A 753 2.36 -9.19 -37.52
N VAL A 754 1.33 -9.84 -36.97
CA VAL A 754 0.03 -10.01 -37.66
C VAL A 754 -0.60 -8.64 -37.95
N LEU A 755 -0.62 -7.73 -36.98
CA LEU A 755 -1.16 -6.38 -37.15
C LEU A 755 -0.38 -5.59 -38.20
N VAL A 756 0.95 -5.64 -38.19
CA VAL A 756 1.81 -5.02 -39.21
C VAL A 756 1.42 -5.48 -40.61
N ARG A 757 1.21 -6.79 -40.79
CA ARG A 757 0.83 -7.40 -42.08
C ARG A 757 -0.58 -7.02 -42.51
N VAL A 758 -1.57 -7.15 -41.63
CA VAL A 758 -3.00 -6.93 -41.92
C VAL A 758 -3.25 -5.46 -42.25
N PHE A 759 -2.72 -4.55 -41.44
CA PHE A 759 -2.86 -3.13 -41.66
C PHE A 759 -1.87 -2.56 -42.70
N LYS A 760 -0.98 -3.40 -43.26
CA LYS A 760 0.05 -3.03 -44.24
C LYS A 760 0.83 -1.80 -43.78
N LEU A 761 1.37 -1.84 -42.56
CA LEU A 761 2.12 -0.73 -41.97
C LEU A 761 3.44 -0.57 -42.74
N ARG A 762 3.69 0.62 -43.31
CA ARG A 762 4.88 0.95 -44.12
C ARG A 762 5.60 2.17 -43.56
#